data_AF-A0A1B2IX11-F1
#
_entry.id   AF-A0A1B2IX11-F1
#
_cell.length_a   1.000
_cell.length_b   1.000
_cell.length_c   1.000
_cell.angle_alpha   90.00
_cell.angle_beta   90.00
_cell.angle_gamma   90.00
#
_symmetry.space_group_name_H-M   'P 1'
#
loop_
_entity.id
_entity.type
_entity.pdbx_description
1 polymer ?
#
loop_
_entity_poly.entity_id
_entity_poly.type
_entity_poly.pdbx_seq_one_letter_code
_entity_poly.pdbx_strand_id
1 'polypeptide(L)'
;MGVLLSLNIDIAAVGYAVLQTDERGKPERILKLNTVQFTPAENPKDGASLALPARQRRHARRCNRRTKFRKQRVRQLFLKYGLLTTADMTAYFNQQLQPADIWQLRVQGLDGELTSRELFAVLYYLAGHRGFRSNARSETTGQSPAELGRLLQSIQATKQVFQAGHYRTFGEMLVRDPRYRACKHNKDYQADYLVHPLREWIVSEARLIINHQRQSDPRLSRAFQKDYIALLKSQRDFDTGPSAPSRFGGNLIEKMVGNDPLNACEKRAAKATRTYCEFKLMKTVNDIQLVGGDYRGLTALDVSQRHCLLALARQQQRLDFYQARQALNLPAEVRFNQVAYQDEPVKKAEKHTVIVDFKAINEIQTALGSSLYADDTDLIDRVGTILTNYSSDQSKQQALEELDVLSDEEITRLAALNYTSYSQYSLKTMRQLWPFLWRGRSFAVSLETAGYGLNDQRLDRVALYDQLTNPVAKRAVVMALKVVKAVQAAYGHLDALRFSVAPAMTLPFQKRVDANKRQQQTVKAHEKLVATLNQLGIPANGENILKHQLFTEQQGIDPYTGQPIDPERLFNDAYYQIDHIIPYSASFDDRYCNKVVTATANNQQKGNQLPLAFLHSEHHQRFIAWVTDTITSYRKRQHLLKTEITARDQSRWRTRHLGDDRQFSQLLSRYFTQNLRFRAGYQEPVAAVSYPATARLLQRFSVPLPSESTLRYAAQAVVTGCFTPAYIDLLATYSTAWEISHNEALWSAFSQLTDSDGQLNPSYLQVKNQVPLPWPDFRAELTGRLSDDPATTMIQRSWHTYQHREITQLKPVFAIRAPHHSIGGEVHKETVFSPKHYDQTGEVTQRVAISSLKLAKNGDQITGAKGIYALAPDGSNQVVYTAVKVALTANGGSGKQAFPENQLVISTGSQDMVVTKVKVTKKATLLTPVHQGRGVASNSHMVRVDIYRNAKGYAGVPLYPADFKQAALPNRVITARKPHDQWQLVTANDAFICALYPDDSVHIERQHPIRLKYPDGHTDEVTSLDCYFGKINISNNSVTFKAHDGSYVIQEVALSSLDTLQLYQQDYLGNRHLVRSKRRADKTSAMVKTR
;
A
#
# COMPACT_ATOMS: atom_id res chain seq x y z
N MET A 1 33.14 -23.35 13.26
CA MET A 1 32.64 -22.01 13.65
C MET A 1 31.15 -21.92 13.35
N GLY A 2 30.33 -21.85 14.40
CA GLY A 2 28.89 -21.66 14.31
C GLY A 2 28.52 -20.24 13.84
N VAL A 3 27.37 -20.11 13.15
CA VAL A 3 26.90 -18.82 12.65
C VAL A 3 25.38 -18.69 12.76
N LEU A 4 24.92 -17.59 13.36
CA LEU A 4 23.51 -17.18 13.40
C LEU A 4 23.28 -16.04 12.40
N LEU A 5 22.27 -16.19 11.53
CA LEU A 5 21.78 -15.12 10.66
C LEU A 5 20.58 -14.44 11.31
N SER A 6 20.59 -13.11 11.39
CA SER A 6 19.44 -12.34 11.80
C SER A 6 18.98 -11.34 10.75
N LEU A 7 17.66 -11.15 10.64
CA LEU A 7 17.03 -10.26 9.66
C LEU A 7 16.05 -9.29 10.33
N ASN A 8 16.05 -8.04 9.90
CA ASN A 8 15.03 -7.05 10.23
C ASN A 8 14.33 -6.61 8.94
N ILE A 9 13.11 -7.09 8.71
CA ILE A 9 12.37 -6.93 7.45
C ILE A 9 11.36 -5.79 7.57
N ASP A 10 11.60 -4.69 6.85
CA ASP A 10 10.74 -3.50 6.79
C ASP A 10 10.25 -3.24 5.33
N ILE A 11 9.35 -2.27 5.17
CA ILE A 11 8.67 -1.90 3.92
C ILE A 11 9.64 -1.45 2.82
N ALA A 12 10.76 -0.83 3.20
CA ALA A 12 11.74 -0.21 2.28
C ALA A 12 13.18 -0.67 2.54
N ALA A 13 13.42 -1.52 3.55
CA ALA A 13 14.75 -1.96 3.92
C ALA A 13 14.73 -3.36 4.53
N VAL A 14 15.80 -4.12 4.32
CA VAL A 14 16.12 -5.33 5.08
C VAL A 14 17.46 -5.13 5.75
N GLY A 15 17.45 -4.96 7.07
CA GLY A 15 18.67 -5.06 7.88
C GLY A 15 19.05 -6.51 8.08
N TYR A 16 20.35 -6.82 8.13
CA TYR A 16 20.81 -8.15 8.50
C TYR A 16 22.09 -8.09 9.32
N ALA A 17 22.30 -9.14 10.11
CA ALA A 17 23.56 -9.41 10.77
C ALA A 17 23.91 -10.90 10.72
N VAL A 18 25.20 -11.18 10.72
CA VAL A 18 25.79 -12.51 10.80
C VAL A 18 26.61 -12.52 12.08
N LEU A 19 26.20 -13.33 13.05
CA LEU A 19 26.80 -13.41 14.37
C LEU A 19 27.53 -14.75 14.49
N GLN A 20 28.73 -14.74 15.07
CA GLN A 20 29.40 -15.97 15.47
C GLN A 20 28.75 -16.50 16.75
N THR A 21 28.57 -17.81 16.80
CA THR A 21 28.01 -18.53 17.94
C THR A 21 29.04 -19.47 18.55
N ASP A 22 28.97 -19.63 19.87
CA ASP A 22 29.67 -20.68 20.61
C ASP A 22 29.04 -22.07 20.39
N GLU A 23 29.60 -23.09 21.04
CA GLU A 23 29.11 -24.48 20.94
C GLU A 23 27.67 -24.68 21.46
N ARG A 24 27.18 -23.76 22.29
CA ARG A 24 25.80 -23.77 22.84
C ARG A 24 24.85 -22.94 21.99
N GLY A 25 25.32 -22.35 20.88
CA GLY A 25 24.51 -21.47 20.06
C GLY A 25 24.30 -20.07 20.69
N LYS A 26 25.14 -19.63 21.61
CA LYS A 26 25.09 -18.25 22.13
C LYS A 26 25.92 -17.34 21.22
N PRO A 27 25.35 -16.21 20.72
CA PRO A 27 26.12 -15.22 19.98
C PRO A 27 27.21 -14.58 20.84
N GLU A 28 28.42 -14.45 20.30
CA GLU A 28 29.59 -13.90 21.03
C GLU A 28 30.27 -12.72 20.31
N ARG A 29 30.09 -12.58 18.99
CA ARG A 29 30.60 -11.43 18.21
C ARG A 29 29.88 -11.23 16.87
N ILE A 30 30.01 -10.05 16.30
CA ILE A 30 29.47 -9.64 15.00
C ILE A 30 30.47 -9.96 13.88
N LEU A 31 30.16 -10.90 13.00
CA LEU A 31 30.98 -11.14 11.81
C LEU A 31 30.67 -10.10 10.72
N LYS A 32 29.38 -9.85 10.49
CA LYS A 32 28.91 -8.93 9.45
C LYS A 32 27.61 -8.27 9.86
N LEU A 33 27.41 -7.02 9.46
CA LEU A 33 26.11 -6.34 9.52
C LEU A 33 25.99 -5.41 8.31
N ASN A 34 24.77 -5.28 7.77
CA ASN A 34 24.46 -4.29 6.75
C ASN A 34 22.95 -4.09 6.60
N THR A 35 22.55 -3.15 5.74
CA THR A 35 21.17 -2.86 5.37
C THR A 35 21.02 -2.84 3.86
N VAL A 36 19.92 -3.41 3.36
CA VAL A 36 19.54 -3.43 1.94
C VAL A 36 18.29 -2.59 1.74
N GLN A 37 18.44 -1.43 1.13
CA GLN A 37 17.38 -0.49 0.81
C GLN A 37 16.78 -0.76 -0.58
N PHE A 38 15.47 -0.55 -0.71
CA PHE A 38 14.75 -0.68 -1.98
C PHE A 38 13.49 0.19 -1.97
N THR A 39 13.01 0.56 -3.16
CA THR A 39 11.77 1.32 -3.27
C THR A 39 10.57 0.42 -2.94
N PRO A 40 9.63 0.84 -2.07
CA PRO A 40 8.37 0.13 -1.85
C PRO A 40 7.59 -0.10 -3.15
N ALA A 41 6.84 -1.20 -3.24
CA ALA A 41 6.09 -1.56 -4.44
C ALA A 41 4.71 -0.87 -4.55
N GLU A 42 4.63 0.40 -4.16
CA GLU A 42 3.42 1.22 -4.13
C GLU A 42 3.75 2.70 -4.35
N ASN A 43 2.74 3.50 -4.68
CA ASN A 43 2.88 4.95 -4.74
C ASN A 43 2.90 5.53 -3.31
N PRO A 44 3.93 6.28 -2.92
CA PRO A 44 4.07 6.80 -1.55
C PRO A 44 2.97 7.79 -1.15
N LYS A 45 2.25 8.40 -2.10
CA LYS A 45 1.21 9.40 -1.82
C LYS A 45 -0.14 8.81 -1.44
N ASP A 46 -0.53 7.74 -2.11
CA ASP A 46 -1.89 7.19 -2.06
C ASP A 46 -1.94 5.66 -1.86
N GLY A 47 -0.79 4.99 -1.80
CA GLY A 47 -0.69 3.54 -1.66
C GLY A 47 -1.14 2.76 -2.88
N ALA A 48 -1.43 3.44 -4.00
CA ALA A 48 -1.88 2.77 -5.20
C ALA A 48 -0.77 1.87 -5.75
N SER A 49 -1.19 0.75 -6.36
CA SER A 49 -0.26 -0.15 -7.04
C SER A 49 0.53 0.60 -8.12
N LEU A 50 1.85 0.38 -8.20
CA LEU A 50 2.67 0.90 -9.29
C LEU A 50 2.20 0.43 -10.68
N ALA A 51 1.40 -0.63 -10.75
CA ALA A 51 0.79 -1.13 -11.98
C ALA A 51 -0.54 -0.43 -12.35
N LEU A 52 -1.14 0.35 -11.45
CA LEU A 52 -2.43 1.03 -11.68
C LEU A 52 -2.37 2.00 -12.86
N PRO A 53 -1.36 2.90 -12.98
CA PRO A 53 -1.27 3.80 -14.13
C PRO A 53 -1.18 3.03 -15.45
N ALA A 54 -0.38 1.95 -15.49
CA ALA A 54 -0.26 1.10 -16.68
C ALA A 54 -1.59 0.43 -17.05
N ARG A 55 -2.39 0.01 -16.06
CA ARG A 55 -3.74 -0.55 -16.23
C ARG A 55 -4.72 0.49 -16.78
N GLN A 56 -4.79 1.68 -16.20
CA GLN A 56 -5.65 2.78 -16.64
C GLN A 56 -5.31 3.22 -18.08
N ARG A 57 -4.01 3.37 -18.39
CA ARG A 57 -3.55 3.70 -19.75
C ARG A 57 -3.89 2.61 -20.76
N ARG A 58 -3.79 1.33 -20.37
CA ARG A 58 -4.22 0.20 -21.22
C ARG A 58 -5.72 0.23 -21.47
N HIS A 59 -6.52 0.53 -20.45
CA HIS A 59 -7.96 0.72 -20.58
C HIS A 59 -8.28 1.85 -21.57
N ALA A 60 -7.71 3.04 -21.38
CA ALA A 60 -7.89 4.19 -22.29
C ALA A 60 -7.52 3.87 -23.74
N ARG A 61 -6.38 3.18 -23.97
CA ARG A 61 -5.97 2.72 -25.32
C ARG A 61 -7.01 1.79 -25.94
N ARG A 62 -7.55 0.85 -25.17
CA ARG A 62 -8.60 -0.08 -25.64
C ARG A 62 -9.89 0.67 -25.97
N CYS A 63 -10.32 1.60 -25.13
CA CYS A 63 -11.50 2.43 -25.38
C CYS A 63 -11.34 3.24 -26.67
N ASN A 64 -10.22 3.96 -26.82
CA ASN A 64 -9.92 4.75 -28.01
C ASN A 64 -9.88 3.88 -29.28
N ARG A 65 -9.19 2.73 -29.23
CA ARG A 65 -9.14 1.78 -30.36
C ARG A 65 -10.51 1.26 -30.73
N ARG A 66 -11.32 0.83 -29.75
CA ARG A 66 -12.67 0.28 -29.98
C ARG A 66 -13.62 1.33 -30.52
N THR A 67 -13.54 2.58 -30.05
CA THR A 67 -14.32 3.70 -30.61
C THR A 67 -13.92 4.01 -32.04
N LYS A 68 -12.62 4.08 -32.35
CA LYS A 68 -12.14 4.24 -33.74
C LYS A 68 -12.60 3.09 -34.64
N PHE A 69 -12.47 1.85 -34.19
CA PHE A 69 -12.90 0.67 -34.93
C PHE A 69 -14.42 0.66 -35.20
N ARG A 70 -15.23 1.02 -34.20
CA ARG A 70 -16.68 1.15 -34.38
C ARG A 70 -17.04 2.22 -35.41
N LYS A 71 -16.39 3.39 -35.34
CA LYS A 71 -16.54 4.46 -36.34
C LYS A 71 -16.13 4.02 -37.75
N GLN A 72 -15.05 3.25 -37.87
CA GLN A 72 -14.64 2.64 -39.14
C GLN A 72 -15.69 1.66 -39.68
N ARG A 73 -16.31 0.84 -38.81
CA ARG A 73 -17.40 -0.06 -39.23
C ARG A 73 -18.65 0.69 -39.68
N VAL A 74 -18.96 1.84 -39.08
CA VAL A 74 -20.03 2.73 -39.58
C VAL A 74 -19.68 3.27 -40.97
N ARG A 75 -18.42 3.68 -41.21
CA ARG A 75 -17.96 4.05 -42.56
C ARG A 75 -18.16 2.90 -43.55
N GLN A 76 -17.73 1.69 -43.21
CA GLN A 76 -17.92 0.51 -44.06
C GLN A 76 -19.40 0.20 -44.31
N LEU A 77 -20.27 0.42 -43.31
CA LEU A 77 -21.70 0.22 -43.46
C LEU A 77 -22.30 1.15 -44.51
N PHE A 78 -21.94 2.44 -44.50
CA PHE A 78 -22.41 3.39 -45.52
C PHE A 78 -21.93 3.04 -46.93
N LEU A 79 -20.69 2.57 -47.07
CA LEU A 79 -20.17 2.08 -48.35
C LEU A 79 -20.91 0.81 -48.81
N LYS A 80 -21.13 -0.16 -47.90
CA LYS A 80 -21.80 -1.44 -48.17
C LYS A 80 -23.21 -1.24 -48.75
N TYR A 81 -23.97 -0.29 -48.20
CA TYR A 81 -25.34 0.00 -48.64
C TYR A 81 -25.40 1.10 -49.72
N GLY A 82 -24.25 1.51 -50.29
CA GLY A 82 -24.20 2.47 -51.40
C GLY A 82 -24.72 3.87 -51.04
N LEU A 83 -24.71 4.25 -49.76
CA LEU A 83 -25.16 5.58 -49.29
C LEU A 83 -24.12 6.66 -49.56
N LEU A 84 -22.84 6.29 -49.58
CA LEU A 84 -21.71 7.18 -49.88
C LEU A 84 -20.67 6.41 -50.68
N THR A 85 -19.90 7.13 -51.49
CA THR A 85 -18.74 6.59 -52.21
C THR A 85 -17.44 6.78 -51.41
N THR A 86 -16.36 6.16 -51.87
CA THR A 86 -15.01 6.39 -51.30
C THR A 86 -14.55 7.84 -51.48
N ALA A 87 -14.94 8.48 -52.58
CA ALA A 87 -14.65 9.89 -52.85
C ALA A 87 -15.38 10.80 -51.84
N ASP A 88 -16.67 10.55 -51.60
CA ASP A 88 -17.46 11.30 -50.59
C ASP A 88 -16.86 11.22 -49.20
N MET A 89 -16.43 10.03 -48.79
CA MET A 89 -15.80 9.81 -47.49
C MET A 89 -14.49 10.60 -47.37
N THR A 90 -13.71 10.64 -48.43
CA THR A 90 -12.43 11.37 -48.45
C THR A 90 -12.67 12.88 -48.36
N ALA A 91 -13.62 13.40 -49.13
CA ALA A 91 -14.04 14.80 -49.06
C ALA A 91 -14.54 15.20 -47.65
N TYR A 92 -15.33 14.34 -47.01
CA TYR A 92 -15.82 14.56 -45.64
C TYR A 92 -14.68 14.69 -44.61
N PHE A 93 -13.69 13.79 -44.63
CA PHE A 93 -12.60 13.82 -43.66
C PHE A 93 -11.55 14.90 -43.94
N ASN A 94 -11.43 15.36 -45.19
CA ASN A 94 -10.54 16.45 -45.58
C ASN A 94 -11.14 17.85 -45.29
N GLN A 95 -12.35 17.94 -44.74
CA GLN A 95 -13.01 19.21 -44.37
C GLN A 95 -13.12 20.20 -45.53
N GLN A 96 -13.31 19.72 -46.77
CA GLN A 96 -13.45 20.58 -47.95
C GLN A 96 -14.75 21.39 -47.99
N LEU A 97 -15.64 21.22 -46.98
CA LEU A 97 -16.91 21.94 -46.80
C LEU A 97 -17.12 22.25 -45.31
N GLN A 98 -17.76 23.39 -45.01
CA GLN A 98 -18.09 23.78 -43.64
C GLN A 98 -19.07 22.76 -43.01
N PRO A 99 -18.77 22.19 -41.83
CA PRO A 99 -19.68 21.23 -41.20
C PRO A 99 -20.91 21.94 -40.63
N ALA A 100 -22.10 21.52 -41.06
CA ALA A 100 -23.36 21.93 -40.45
C ALA A 100 -23.42 21.51 -38.96
N ASP A 101 -24.19 22.26 -38.15
CA ASP A 101 -24.30 21.99 -36.70
C ASP A 101 -24.90 20.59 -36.46
N ILE A 102 -24.07 19.69 -35.94
CA ILE A 102 -24.43 18.30 -35.67
C ILE A 102 -25.65 18.15 -34.76
N TRP A 103 -25.89 19.12 -33.87
CA TRP A 103 -27.05 19.09 -32.98
C TRP A 103 -28.32 19.45 -33.73
N GLN A 104 -28.26 20.44 -34.61
CA GLN A 104 -29.39 20.82 -35.45
C GLN A 104 -29.73 19.72 -36.45
N LEU A 105 -28.71 19.12 -37.10
CA LEU A 105 -28.91 17.99 -38.02
C LEU A 105 -29.63 16.81 -37.36
N ARG A 106 -29.36 16.54 -36.07
CA ARG A 106 -30.06 15.48 -35.32
C ARG A 106 -31.55 15.76 -35.14
N VAL A 107 -31.93 17.02 -34.96
CA VAL A 107 -33.33 17.44 -34.82
C VAL A 107 -34.00 17.52 -36.19
N GLN A 108 -33.33 18.13 -37.18
CA GLN A 108 -33.81 18.19 -38.56
C GLN A 108 -34.07 16.79 -39.12
N GLY A 109 -33.22 15.81 -38.81
CA GLY A 109 -33.43 14.42 -39.26
C GLY A 109 -34.67 13.71 -38.73
N LEU A 110 -35.43 14.33 -37.81
CA LEU A 110 -36.71 13.82 -37.32
C LEU A 110 -37.91 14.28 -38.15
N ASP A 111 -37.78 15.41 -38.84
CA ASP A 111 -38.89 16.10 -39.49
C ASP A 111 -38.61 16.40 -40.97
N GLY A 112 -37.37 16.76 -41.32
CA GLY A 112 -36.93 17.07 -42.68
C GLY A 112 -35.97 16.03 -43.28
N GLU A 113 -35.63 16.22 -44.54
CA GLU A 113 -34.68 15.37 -45.26
C GLU A 113 -33.23 15.74 -44.93
N LEU A 114 -32.39 14.72 -44.75
CA LEU A 114 -30.95 14.83 -44.64
C LEU A 114 -30.29 14.23 -45.87
N THR A 115 -29.27 14.90 -46.39
CA THR A 115 -28.40 14.30 -47.40
C THR A 115 -27.69 13.08 -46.83
N SER A 116 -27.27 12.13 -47.69
CA SER A 116 -26.53 10.94 -47.22
C SER A 116 -25.25 11.29 -46.44
N ARG A 117 -24.65 12.46 -46.72
CA ARG A 117 -23.49 13.00 -46.01
C ARG A 117 -23.83 13.54 -44.63
N GLU A 118 -24.95 14.25 -44.47
CA GLU A 118 -25.44 14.73 -43.18
C GLU A 118 -25.90 13.58 -42.30
N LEU A 119 -26.63 12.62 -42.87
CA LEU A 119 -27.02 11.40 -42.17
C LEU A 119 -25.78 10.62 -41.71
N PHE A 120 -24.75 10.52 -42.55
CA PHE A 120 -23.46 9.97 -42.14
C PHE A 120 -22.85 10.74 -40.97
N ALA A 121 -22.81 12.07 -41.02
CA ALA A 121 -22.28 12.88 -39.93
C ALA A 121 -23.01 12.59 -38.59
N VAL A 122 -24.35 12.53 -38.61
CA VAL A 122 -25.19 12.21 -37.45
C VAL A 122 -24.88 10.81 -36.92
N LEU A 123 -25.00 9.78 -37.75
CA LEU A 123 -24.80 8.39 -37.30
C LEU A 123 -23.35 8.10 -36.89
N TYR A 124 -22.37 8.70 -37.59
CA TYR A 124 -20.96 8.62 -37.22
C TYR A 124 -20.67 9.31 -35.87
N TYR A 125 -21.34 10.44 -35.60
CA TYR A 125 -21.25 11.13 -34.32
C TYR A 125 -21.85 10.30 -33.18
N LEU A 126 -23.08 9.78 -33.33
CA LEU A 126 -23.77 8.97 -32.32
C LEU A 126 -22.98 7.70 -32.00
N ALA A 127 -22.38 7.05 -33.00
CA ALA A 127 -21.48 5.92 -32.79
C ALA A 127 -20.25 6.27 -31.91
N GLY A 128 -19.78 7.52 -31.95
CA GLY A 128 -18.75 8.04 -31.05
C GLY A 128 -19.24 8.33 -29.63
N HIS A 129 -20.48 8.81 -29.50
CA HIS A 129 -21.06 9.38 -28.28
C HIS A 129 -22.30 8.61 -27.81
N ARG A 130 -22.16 7.29 -27.68
CA ARG A 130 -23.26 6.34 -27.51
C ARG A 130 -23.81 6.16 -26.09
N GLY A 131 -23.55 7.10 -25.18
CA GLY A 131 -24.04 7.05 -23.79
C GLY A 131 -23.52 5.89 -22.92
N PHE A 132 -23.93 5.92 -21.65
CA PHE A 132 -23.63 4.91 -20.63
C PHE A 132 -24.54 3.68 -20.79
N ARG A 133 -23.99 2.48 -20.53
CA ARG A 133 -24.72 1.22 -20.40
C ARG A 133 -24.03 0.44 -19.30
N SER A 134 -24.79 0.06 -18.27
CA SER A 134 -24.27 -0.80 -17.20
C SER A 134 -23.82 -2.16 -17.76
N ASN A 135 -22.76 -2.73 -17.19
CA ASN A 135 -22.34 -4.10 -17.51
C ASN A 135 -22.95 -5.14 -16.57
N ALA A 136 -23.46 -4.74 -15.41
CA ALA A 136 -24.10 -5.64 -14.45
C ALA A 136 -25.26 -4.95 -13.71
N ARG A 137 -26.33 -5.68 -13.40
CA ARG A 137 -27.49 -5.16 -12.64
C ARG A 137 -27.11 -4.72 -11.22
N SER A 138 -26.05 -5.30 -10.65
CA SER A 138 -25.53 -4.93 -9.32
C SER A 138 -24.87 -3.54 -9.27
N GLU A 139 -24.41 -2.99 -10.40
CA GLU A 139 -23.80 -1.65 -10.47
C GLU A 139 -24.82 -0.52 -10.27
N THR A 140 -26.12 -0.84 -10.34
CA THR A 140 -27.22 0.14 -10.23
C THR A 140 -27.93 0.12 -8.87
N THR A 141 -27.68 -0.88 -8.01
CA THR A 141 -28.46 -1.12 -6.79
C THR A 141 -27.63 -1.11 -5.49
N GLY A 142 -26.29 -1.05 -5.57
CA GLY A 142 -25.40 -1.01 -4.40
C GLY A 142 -24.76 0.35 -4.12
N GLN A 143 -24.00 0.45 -3.00
CA GLN A 143 -23.10 1.58 -2.72
C GLN A 143 -21.99 1.62 -3.79
N SER A 144 -22.25 2.37 -4.84
CA SER A 144 -21.35 2.54 -5.96
C SER A 144 -20.17 3.44 -5.58
N PRO A 145 -18.99 3.27 -6.21
CA PRO A 145 -17.88 4.22 -6.07
C PRO A 145 -18.37 5.66 -6.32
N ALA A 146 -17.83 6.64 -5.60
CA ALA A 146 -18.34 8.02 -5.60
C ALA A 146 -18.53 8.62 -7.02
N GLU A 147 -17.65 8.29 -7.98
CA GLU A 147 -17.79 8.73 -9.38
C GLU A 147 -18.97 8.09 -10.11
N LEU A 148 -19.22 6.79 -9.89
CA LEU A 148 -20.37 6.10 -10.48
C LEU A 148 -21.67 6.60 -9.84
N GLY A 149 -21.69 6.86 -8.53
CA GLY A 149 -22.82 7.49 -7.85
C GLY A 149 -23.20 8.83 -8.46
N ARG A 150 -22.22 9.73 -8.66
CA ARG A 150 -22.43 11.02 -9.34
C ARG A 150 -22.93 10.87 -10.78
N LEU A 151 -22.40 9.90 -11.53
CA LEU A 151 -22.86 9.59 -12.88
C LEU A 151 -24.34 9.17 -12.89
N LEU A 152 -24.74 8.25 -12.01
CA LEU A 152 -26.11 7.76 -11.92
C LEU A 152 -27.09 8.86 -11.50
N GLN A 153 -26.70 9.72 -10.55
CA GLN A 153 -27.49 10.89 -10.16
C GLN A 153 -27.70 11.85 -11.35
N SER A 154 -26.64 12.16 -12.12
CA SER A 154 -26.75 13.00 -13.31
C SER A 154 -27.66 12.39 -14.40
N ILE A 155 -27.58 11.06 -14.59
CA ILE A 155 -28.50 10.35 -15.49
C ILE A 155 -29.95 10.51 -15.03
N GLN A 156 -30.23 10.35 -13.74
CA GLN A 156 -31.58 10.48 -13.20
C GLN A 156 -32.13 11.91 -13.34
N ALA A 157 -31.31 12.92 -13.05
CA ALA A 157 -31.67 14.32 -13.25
C ALA A 157 -31.96 14.62 -14.74
N THR A 158 -31.11 14.13 -15.65
CA THR A 158 -31.31 14.27 -17.09
C THR A 158 -32.61 13.60 -17.54
N LYS A 159 -32.94 12.42 -16.99
CA LYS A 159 -34.17 11.68 -17.29
C LYS A 159 -35.42 12.48 -16.91
N GLN A 160 -35.41 13.13 -15.74
CA GLN A 160 -36.52 13.98 -15.30
C GLN A 160 -36.75 15.15 -16.25
N VAL A 161 -35.68 15.83 -16.69
CA VAL A 161 -35.79 16.92 -17.68
C VAL A 161 -36.32 16.41 -19.01
N PHE A 162 -35.80 15.27 -19.48
CA PHE A 162 -36.25 14.64 -20.71
C PHE A 162 -37.75 14.32 -20.70
N GLN A 163 -38.27 13.81 -19.58
CA GLN A 163 -39.68 13.46 -19.40
C GLN A 163 -40.58 14.69 -19.26
N ALA A 164 -40.18 15.67 -18.43
CA ALA A 164 -40.98 16.87 -18.17
C ALA A 164 -41.09 17.79 -19.39
N GLY A 165 -40.05 17.86 -20.23
CA GLY A 165 -40.06 18.68 -21.44
C GLY A 165 -40.71 18.01 -22.66
N HIS A 166 -41.26 16.80 -22.52
CA HIS A 166 -41.94 16.04 -23.58
C HIS A 166 -41.14 15.92 -24.89
N TYR A 167 -39.82 15.79 -24.81
CA TYR A 167 -38.95 15.69 -25.98
C TYR A 167 -39.01 14.29 -26.62
N ARG A 168 -38.96 14.22 -27.95
CA ARG A 168 -38.96 12.93 -28.69
C ARG A 168 -37.61 12.24 -28.59
N THR A 169 -36.52 13.02 -28.63
CA THR A 169 -35.14 12.50 -28.63
C THR A 169 -34.19 13.31 -27.76
N PHE A 170 -33.12 12.66 -27.31
CA PHE A 170 -32.09 13.32 -26.51
C PHE A 170 -31.42 14.49 -27.25
N GLY A 171 -31.25 14.40 -28.58
CA GLY A 171 -30.74 15.51 -29.40
C GLY A 171 -31.68 16.71 -29.41
N GLU A 172 -32.98 16.47 -29.52
CA GLU A 172 -34.01 17.51 -29.47
C GLU A 172 -34.03 18.24 -28.12
N MET A 173 -33.97 17.49 -27.01
CA MET A 173 -33.84 18.08 -25.67
C MET A 173 -32.62 19.00 -25.58
N LEU A 174 -31.45 18.54 -26.05
CA LEU A 174 -30.22 19.33 -25.96
C LEU A 174 -30.27 20.63 -26.79
N VAL A 175 -31.05 20.66 -27.86
CA VAL A 175 -31.22 21.85 -28.71
C VAL A 175 -32.26 22.81 -28.15
N ARG A 176 -33.40 22.28 -27.69
CA ARG A 176 -34.59 23.08 -27.33
C ARG A 176 -34.64 23.50 -25.87
N ASP A 177 -34.12 22.69 -24.95
CA ASP A 177 -34.18 23.00 -23.52
C ASP A 177 -33.22 24.15 -23.15
N PRO A 178 -33.69 25.21 -22.45
CA PRO A 178 -32.86 26.33 -22.04
C PRO A 178 -31.61 25.94 -21.24
N ARG A 179 -31.67 24.88 -20.44
CA ARG A 179 -30.56 24.40 -19.59
C ARG A 179 -29.37 23.90 -20.41
N TYR A 180 -29.62 23.36 -21.61
CA TYR A 180 -28.61 22.72 -22.44
C TYR A 180 -28.29 23.49 -23.72
N ARG A 181 -29.14 24.43 -24.14
CA ARG A 181 -28.97 25.18 -25.39
C ARG A 181 -27.59 25.84 -25.48
N ALA A 182 -27.12 26.48 -24.40
CA ALA A 182 -25.82 27.16 -24.34
C ALA A 182 -24.64 26.17 -24.21
N CYS A 183 -24.83 25.03 -23.55
CA CYS A 183 -23.77 24.03 -23.34
C CYS A 183 -24.32 22.60 -23.47
N LYS A 184 -23.89 21.87 -24.50
CA LYS A 184 -24.39 20.51 -24.82
C LYS A 184 -23.41 19.39 -24.42
N HIS A 185 -22.37 19.74 -23.66
CA HIS A 185 -21.30 18.83 -23.27
C HIS A 185 -20.76 19.17 -21.88
N ASN A 186 -20.43 18.15 -21.09
CA ASN A 186 -19.75 18.33 -19.80
C ASN A 186 -18.40 19.02 -20.01
N LYS A 187 -18.10 20.00 -19.16
CA LYS A 187 -16.83 20.72 -19.17
C LYS A 187 -16.04 20.40 -17.91
N ASP A 188 -14.73 20.23 -18.05
CA ASP A 188 -13.85 19.86 -16.94
C ASP A 188 -13.80 20.87 -15.78
N TYR A 189 -14.31 22.10 -15.98
CA TYR A 189 -14.37 23.14 -14.95
C TYR A 189 -15.70 23.16 -14.17
N GLN A 190 -16.69 22.36 -14.58
CA GLN A 190 -17.94 22.22 -13.84
C GLN A 190 -17.77 21.17 -12.74
N ALA A 191 -18.24 21.49 -11.53
CA ALA A 191 -18.16 20.57 -10.40
C ALA A 191 -19.01 19.30 -10.63
N ASP A 192 -20.18 19.49 -11.25
CA ASP A 192 -21.14 18.43 -11.54
C ASP A 192 -21.28 18.18 -13.04
N TYR A 193 -21.76 16.98 -13.35
CA TYR A 193 -22.07 16.63 -14.72
C TYR A 193 -23.32 17.36 -15.19
N LEU A 194 -23.17 18.17 -16.23
CA LEU A 194 -24.29 18.84 -16.89
C LEU A 194 -25.25 17.82 -17.51
N VAL A 195 -24.74 16.83 -18.23
CA VAL A 195 -25.55 15.83 -18.92
C VAL A 195 -24.83 14.49 -19.11
N HIS A 196 -25.55 13.38 -18.89
CA HIS A 196 -25.10 12.04 -19.24
C HIS A 196 -26.23 11.22 -19.87
N PRO A 197 -26.14 10.87 -21.16
CA PRO A 197 -27.18 10.06 -21.79
C PRO A 197 -27.03 8.58 -21.46
N LEU A 198 -28.16 7.92 -21.24
CA LEU A 198 -28.24 6.47 -21.35
C LEU A 198 -28.09 6.06 -22.82
N ARG A 199 -27.45 4.91 -23.04
CA ARG A 199 -27.28 4.35 -24.39
C ARG A 199 -28.61 4.08 -25.08
N GLU A 200 -29.64 3.74 -24.31
CA GLU A 200 -30.98 3.50 -24.83
C GLU A 200 -31.57 4.75 -25.50
N TRP A 201 -31.36 5.95 -24.94
CA TRP A 201 -31.88 7.20 -25.52
C TRP A 201 -31.23 7.49 -26.87
N ILE A 202 -29.93 7.26 -26.98
CA ILE A 202 -29.16 7.42 -28.23
C ILE A 202 -29.59 6.38 -29.29
N VAL A 203 -29.89 5.16 -28.85
CA VAL A 203 -30.41 4.10 -29.72
C VAL A 203 -31.80 4.44 -30.25
N SER A 204 -32.69 4.93 -29.38
CA SER A 204 -34.04 5.34 -29.75
C SER A 204 -34.02 6.53 -30.72
N GLU A 205 -33.17 7.53 -30.46
CA GLU A 205 -32.95 8.66 -31.37
C GLU A 205 -32.49 8.19 -32.75
N ALA A 206 -31.46 7.32 -32.82
CA ALA A 206 -30.99 6.80 -34.09
C ALA A 206 -32.06 6.00 -34.84
N ARG A 207 -32.91 5.26 -34.12
CA ARG A 207 -34.04 4.52 -34.73
C ARG A 207 -35.04 5.49 -35.37
N LEU A 208 -35.42 6.54 -34.65
CA LEU A 208 -36.38 7.54 -35.14
C LEU A 208 -35.84 8.26 -36.38
N ILE A 209 -34.58 8.74 -36.34
CA ILE A 209 -33.95 9.39 -37.49
C ILE A 209 -33.91 8.44 -38.70
N ILE A 210 -33.41 7.21 -38.53
CA ILE A 210 -33.33 6.25 -39.66
C ILE A 210 -34.72 5.90 -40.20
N ASN A 211 -35.73 5.78 -39.34
CA ASN A 211 -37.10 5.48 -39.78
C ASN A 211 -37.71 6.63 -40.59
N HIS A 212 -37.47 7.88 -40.18
CA HIS A 212 -37.92 9.05 -40.93
C HIS A 212 -37.21 9.15 -42.29
N GLN A 213 -35.88 9.11 -42.28
CA GLN A 213 -35.06 9.22 -43.50
C GLN A 213 -35.28 8.07 -44.50
N ARG A 214 -35.78 6.91 -44.06
CA ARG A 214 -36.13 5.80 -44.96
C ARG A 214 -37.21 6.18 -45.98
N GLN A 215 -38.08 7.15 -45.64
CA GLN A 215 -39.15 7.60 -46.53
C GLN A 215 -38.60 8.24 -47.81
N SER A 216 -37.43 8.90 -47.71
CA SER A 216 -36.76 9.57 -48.84
C SER A 216 -35.60 8.76 -49.43
N ASP A 217 -34.98 7.84 -48.68
CA ASP A 217 -33.90 6.98 -49.17
C ASP A 217 -34.15 5.48 -48.90
N PRO A 218 -34.63 4.71 -49.91
CA PRO A 218 -34.91 3.28 -49.78
C PRO A 218 -33.71 2.42 -49.40
N ARG A 219 -32.47 2.90 -49.61
CA ARG A 219 -31.24 2.19 -49.22
C ARG A 219 -31.14 2.02 -47.69
N LEU A 220 -31.84 2.83 -46.91
CA LEU A 220 -31.96 2.75 -45.44
C LEU A 220 -32.91 1.63 -44.98
N SER A 221 -32.69 0.43 -45.50
CA SER A 221 -33.51 -0.76 -45.24
C SER A 221 -33.59 -1.15 -43.76
N ARG A 222 -34.52 -2.06 -43.42
CA ARG A 222 -34.57 -2.68 -42.08
C ARG A 222 -33.25 -3.38 -41.73
N ALA A 223 -32.56 -3.94 -42.72
CA ALA A 223 -31.24 -4.56 -42.56
C ALA A 223 -30.18 -3.51 -42.19
N PHE A 224 -30.14 -2.35 -42.88
CA PHE A 224 -29.24 -1.25 -42.52
C PHE A 224 -29.44 -0.79 -41.08
N GLN A 225 -30.70 -0.58 -40.68
CA GLN A 225 -31.03 -0.17 -39.32
C GLN A 225 -30.59 -1.22 -38.29
N LYS A 226 -30.85 -2.51 -38.54
CA LYS A 226 -30.41 -3.62 -37.68
C LYS A 226 -28.88 -3.62 -37.52
N ASP A 227 -28.15 -3.54 -38.63
CA ASP A 227 -26.69 -3.52 -38.65
C ASP A 227 -26.13 -2.32 -37.88
N TYR A 228 -26.66 -1.12 -38.12
CA TYR A 228 -26.23 0.10 -37.44
C TYR A 228 -26.50 0.04 -35.93
N ILE A 229 -27.71 -0.37 -35.52
CA ILE A 229 -28.06 -0.46 -34.10
C ILE A 229 -27.23 -1.53 -33.38
N ALA A 230 -26.91 -2.65 -34.04
CA ALA A 230 -25.98 -3.65 -33.50
C ALA A 230 -24.59 -3.04 -33.26
N LEU A 231 -24.06 -2.26 -34.20
CA LEU A 231 -22.79 -1.54 -34.02
C LEU A 231 -22.87 -0.56 -32.84
N LEU A 232 -23.95 0.20 -32.73
CA LEU A 232 -24.14 1.20 -31.68
C LEU A 232 -24.18 0.55 -30.29
N LYS A 233 -24.93 -0.55 -30.13
CA LYS A 233 -25.06 -1.30 -28.88
C LYS A 233 -23.83 -2.11 -28.48
N SER A 234 -22.97 -2.48 -29.45
CA SER A 234 -21.86 -3.41 -29.25
C SER A 234 -20.90 -3.02 -28.13
N GLN A 235 -20.81 -3.82 -27.07
CA GLN A 235 -19.76 -3.72 -26.07
C GLN A 235 -19.28 -5.13 -25.74
N ARG A 236 -18.08 -5.23 -25.18
CA ARG A 236 -17.58 -6.51 -24.71
C ARG A 236 -17.92 -6.65 -23.25
N ASP A 237 -18.22 -7.89 -22.88
CA ASP A 237 -18.50 -8.24 -21.50
C ASP A 237 -17.22 -8.17 -20.66
N PHE A 238 -17.44 -7.94 -19.36
CA PHE A 238 -16.37 -7.71 -18.41
C PHE A 238 -15.59 -9.00 -18.11
N ASP A 239 -16.31 -10.10 -17.93
CA ASP A 239 -15.80 -11.42 -17.54
C ASP A 239 -14.98 -12.10 -18.66
N THR A 240 -15.36 -11.95 -19.93
CA THR A 240 -14.66 -12.55 -21.08
C THR A 240 -13.43 -11.77 -21.55
N GLY A 241 -13.38 -10.46 -21.30
CA GLY A 241 -12.24 -9.61 -21.61
C GLY A 241 -11.96 -9.38 -23.13
N PRO A 242 -10.75 -8.94 -23.50
CA PRO A 242 -10.30 -8.85 -24.91
C PRO A 242 -10.17 -10.22 -25.60
N SER A 243 -10.46 -10.28 -26.90
CA SER A 243 -10.25 -11.50 -27.71
C SER A 243 -8.77 -11.85 -27.89
N ALA A 244 -8.55 -13.08 -28.35
CA ALA A 244 -7.27 -13.56 -28.85
C ALA A 244 -6.62 -12.56 -29.84
N PRO A 245 -5.28 -12.43 -29.84
CA PRO A 245 -4.30 -13.16 -29.03
C PRO A 245 -4.01 -12.50 -27.66
N SER A 246 -4.93 -11.69 -27.12
CA SER A 246 -4.67 -11.01 -25.85
C SER A 246 -4.61 -12.02 -24.69
N ARG A 247 -3.46 -12.09 -24.00
CA ARG A 247 -3.29 -12.86 -22.74
C ARG A 247 -4.22 -12.49 -21.58
N PHE A 248 -5.07 -11.47 -21.77
CA PHE A 248 -6.01 -10.98 -20.77
C PHE A 248 -7.46 -11.31 -21.14
N GLY A 249 -7.71 -12.32 -21.97
CA GLY A 249 -9.05 -12.78 -22.37
C GLY A 249 -9.45 -14.15 -21.80
N GLY A 250 -10.69 -14.56 -22.05
CA GLY A 250 -11.32 -15.78 -21.50
C GLY A 250 -12.06 -15.49 -20.20
N ASN A 251 -12.58 -16.50 -19.49
CA ASN A 251 -13.21 -16.33 -18.18
C ASN A 251 -12.19 -15.80 -17.16
N LEU A 252 -12.16 -14.49 -16.96
CA LEU A 252 -11.17 -13.83 -16.11
C LEU A 252 -11.43 -14.07 -14.63
N ILE A 253 -12.69 -14.22 -14.24
CA ILE A 253 -13.05 -14.43 -12.84
C ILE A 253 -12.49 -15.79 -12.41
N GLU A 254 -12.85 -16.85 -13.13
CA GLU A 254 -12.37 -18.21 -12.86
C GLU A 254 -10.84 -18.32 -12.91
N LYS A 255 -10.19 -17.70 -13.90
CA LYS A 255 -8.71 -17.66 -13.99
C LYS A 255 -8.05 -16.97 -12.79
N MET A 256 -8.74 -16.03 -12.15
CA MET A 256 -8.24 -15.32 -10.97
C MET A 256 -8.57 -16.04 -9.65
N VAL A 257 -9.43 -17.06 -9.68
CA VAL A 257 -9.65 -17.93 -8.52
C VAL A 257 -8.38 -18.75 -8.30
N GLY A 258 -7.62 -18.36 -7.27
CA GLY A 258 -6.51 -19.16 -6.75
C GLY A 258 -6.96 -20.54 -6.25
N ASN A 259 -6.01 -21.46 -6.14
CA ASN A 259 -6.26 -22.85 -5.75
C ASN A 259 -6.45 -22.99 -4.24
N ASP A 260 -7.04 -24.10 -3.83
CA ASP A 260 -7.17 -24.48 -2.43
C ASP A 260 -5.77 -24.74 -1.83
N PRO A 261 -5.39 -24.12 -0.69
CA PRO A 261 -4.11 -24.36 -0.06
C PRO A 261 -3.94 -25.82 0.38
N LEU A 262 -5.02 -26.54 0.69
CA LEU A 262 -4.99 -27.95 1.11
C LEU A 262 -4.96 -28.93 -0.08
N ASN A 263 -5.48 -28.50 -1.23
CA ASN A 263 -5.52 -29.30 -2.45
C ASN A 263 -5.19 -28.44 -3.68
N ALA A 264 -3.92 -28.38 -4.05
CA ALA A 264 -3.43 -27.48 -5.09
C ALA A 264 -4.00 -27.74 -6.48
N CYS A 265 -4.62 -28.90 -6.73
CA CYS A 265 -5.28 -29.23 -7.99
C CYS A 265 -6.71 -28.68 -8.08
N GLU A 266 -7.30 -28.25 -6.96
CA GLU A 266 -8.68 -27.81 -6.88
C GLU A 266 -8.80 -26.29 -6.74
N LYS A 267 -9.85 -25.72 -7.34
CA LYS A 267 -10.18 -24.30 -7.18
C LYS A 267 -10.91 -24.05 -5.86
N ARG A 268 -10.72 -22.87 -5.29
CA ARG A 268 -11.47 -22.43 -4.11
C ARG A 268 -12.96 -22.32 -4.42
N ALA A 269 -13.79 -22.79 -3.51
CA ALA A 269 -15.25 -22.78 -3.66
C ALA A 269 -15.81 -21.36 -3.63
N ALA A 270 -16.85 -21.09 -4.42
CA ALA A 270 -17.69 -19.92 -4.23
C ALA A 270 -18.35 -19.96 -2.83
N LYS A 271 -18.63 -18.80 -2.22
CA LYS A 271 -19.33 -18.75 -0.93
C LYS A 271 -20.84 -18.97 -1.07
N ALA A 272 -21.39 -18.80 -2.28
CA ALA A 272 -22.79 -19.02 -2.59
C ALA A 272 -23.10 -20.51 -2.83
N THR A 273 -22.44 -21.41 -2.11
CA THR A 273 -22.59 -22.88 -2.24
C THR A 273 -22.99 -23.45 -0.89
N ARG A 274 -23.89 -24.43 -0.86
CA ARG A 274 -24.42 -25.02 0.37
C ARG A 274 -23.31 -25.68 1.18
N THR A 275 -22.43 -26.43 0.52
CA THR A 275 -21.25 -27.05 1.15
C THR A 275 -20.42 -26.03 1.95
N TYR A 276 -20.19 -24.83 1.39
CA TYR A 276 -19.44 -23.78 2.11
C TYR A 276 -20.18 -23.26 3.34
N CYS A 277 -21.48 -22.95 3.21
CA CYS A 277 -22.24 -22.39 4.33
C CYS A 277 -22.28 -23.36 5.50
N GLU A 278 -22.55 -24.63 5.22
CA GLU A 278 -22.59 -25.68 6.23
C GLU A 278 -21.19 -25.96 6.82
N PHE A 279 -20.13 -26.00 6.00
CA PHE A 279 -18.74 -26.07 6.47
C PHE A 279 -18.40 -24.90 7.41
N LYS A 280 -18.74 -23.67 7.02
CA LYS A 280 -18.48 -22.46 7.82
C LYS A 280 -19.20 -22.54 9.16
N LEU A 281 -20.47 -22.95 9.17
CA LEU A 281 -21.26 -23.13 10.37
C LEU A 281 -20.57 -24.10 11.34
N MET A 282 -20.30 -25.33 10.92
CA MET A 282 -19.72 -26.35 11.82
C MET A 282 -18.32 -25.97 12.28
N LYS A 283 -17.47 -25.48 11.37
CA LYS A 283 -16.12 -25.03 11.73
C LYS A 283 -16.18 -23.93 12.79
N THR A 284 -17.03 -22.93 12.57
CA THR A 284 -17.13 -21.79 13.48
C THR A 284 -17.64 -22.24 14.84
N VAL A 285 -18.74 -23.01 14.89
CA VAL A 285 -19.37 -23.50 16.12
C VAL A 285 -18.43 -24.40 16.92
N ASN A 286 -17.72 -25.34 16.27
CA ASN A 286 -16.78 -26.23 16.96
C ASN A 286 -15.56 -25.47 17.54
N ASP A 287 -15.18 -24.35 16.93
CA ASP A 287 -14.07 -23.50 17.40
C ASP A 287 -14.53 -22.47 18.46
N ILE A 288 -15.82 -22.41 18.84
CA ILE A 288 -16.33 -21.48 19.86
C ILE A 288 -15.82 -21.91 21.24
N GLN A 289 -15.21 -20.96 21.94
CA GLN A 289 -14.86 -21.09 23.34
C GLN A 289 -15.38 -19.89 24.12
N LEU A 290 -15.88 -20.17 25.31
CA LEU A 290 -16.41 -19.21 26.26
C LEU A 290 -15.33 -18.85 27.28
N VAL A 291 -15.29 -17.58 27.70
CA VAL A 291 -14.38 -17.06 28.73
C VAL A 291 -15.09 -16.04 29.61
N GLY A 292 -14.85 -16.08 30.92
CA GLY A 292 -15.46 -15.18 31.91
C GLY A 292 -16.73 -15.76 32.56
N GLY A 293 -17.17 -15.18 33.67
CA GLY A 293 -18.22 -15.76 34.52
C GLY A 293 -17.76 -17.08 35.15
N ASP A 294 -18.64 -18.08 35.17
CA ASP A 294 -18.35 -19.42 35.70
C ASP A 294 -17.36 -20.23 34.83
N TYR A 295 -17.04 -19.75 33.62
CA TYR A 295 -16.12 -20.40 32.71
C TYR A 295 -14.66 -20.11 33.10
N ARG A 296 -14.00 -21.10 33.71
CA ARG A 296 -12.56 -21.03 34.03
C ARG A 296 -11.72 -21.22 32.77
N GLY A 297 -11.12 -20.13 32.30
CA GLY A 297 -10.27 -20.13 31.11
C GLY A 297 -11.07 -20.19 29.81
N LEU A 298 -10.51 -20.87 28.79
CA LEU A 298 -11.18 -21.09 27.51
C LEU A 298 -11.93 -22.43 27.55
N THR A 299 -13.25 -22.38 27.69
CA THR A 299 -14.10 -23.58 27.75
C THR A 299 -14.83 -23.79 26.43
N ALA A 300 -14.73 -24.98 25.84
CA ALA A 300 -15.46 -25.32 24.61
C ALA A 300 -16.95 -25.51 24.86
N LEU A 301 -17.78 -25.33 23.83
CA LEU A 301 -19.22 -25.64 23.92
C LEU A 301 -19.45 -27.13 24.13
N ASP A 302 -20.42 -27.47 24.96
CA ASP A 302 -20.87 -28.85 25.08
C ASP A 302 -21.72 -29.30 23.87
N VAL A 303 -22.06 -30.59 23.82
CA VAL A 303 -22.82 -31.18 22.71
C VAL A 303 -24.20 -30.56 22.54
N SER A 304 -24.89 -30.26 23.65
CA SER A 304 -26.22 -29.68 23.68
C SER A 304 -26.22 -28.23 23.15
N GLN A 305 -25.26 -27.42 23.62
CA GLN A 305 -25.06 -26.04 23.18
C GLN A 305 -24.72 -25.99 21.70
N ARG A 306 -23.86 -26.91 21.24
CA ARG A 306 -23.51 -27.05 19.84
C ARG A 306 -24.74 -27.39 18.99
N HIS A 307 -25.51 -28.41 19.38
CA HIS A 307 -26.72 -28.82 18.66
C HIS A 307 -27.79 -27.72 18.64
N CYS A 308 -27.93 -26.96 19.73
CA CYS A 308 -28.81 -25.78 19.79
C CYS A 308 -28.44 -24.77 18.69
N LEU A 309 -27.17 -24.39 18.57
CA LEU A 309 -26.72 -23.45 17.55
C LEU A 309 -26.88 -24.00 16.12
N LEU A 310 -26.61 -25.29 15.90
CA LEU A 310 -26.78 -25.93 14.59
C LEU A 310 -28.27 -25.98 14.17
N ALA A 311 -29.17 -26.28 15.10
CA ALA A 311 -30.61 -26.29 14.86
C ALA A 311 -31.13 -24.87 14.58
N LEU A 312 -30.67 -23.88 15.35
CA LEU A 312 -31.03 -22.48 15.15
C LEU A 312 -30.60 -21.97 13.78
N ALA A 313 -29.40 -22.33 13.32
CA ALA A 313 -28.91 -21.94 12.00
C ALA A 313 -29.71 -22.52 10.83
N ARG A 314 -30.43 -23.64 11.04
CA ARG A 314 -31.34 -24.20 10.02
C ARG A 314 -32.68 -23.44 9.98
N GLN A 315 -33.12 -22.92 11.11
CA GLN A 315 -34.36 -22.14 11.20
C GLN A 315 -34.15 -20.69 10.75
N GLN A 316 -33.01 -20.10 11.11
CA GLN A 316 -32.69 -18.70 10.85
C GLN A 316 -31.75 -18.59 9.67
N GLN A 317 -32.17 -17.85 8.63
CA GLN A 317 -31.37 -17.65 7.40
C GLN A 317 -29.97 -17.08 7.67
N ARG A 318 -29.79 -16.40 8.81
CA ARG A 318 -28.51 -15.83 9.26
C ARG A 318 -28.37 -15.97 10.77
N LEU A 319 -27.18 -16.39 11.19
CA LEU A 319 -26.81 -16.53 12.60
C LEU A 319 -25.56 -15.70 12.91
N ASP A 320 -25.68 -14.75 13.83
CA ASP A 320 -24.59 -13.96 14.42
C ASP A 320 -24.30 -14.34 15.88
N PHE A 321 -23.19 -13.85 16.43
CA PHE A 321 -22.80 -14.18 17.80
C PHE A 321 -23.76 -13.61 18.85
N TYR A 322 -24.53 -12.57 18.52
CA TYR A 322 -25.52 -12.02 19.44
C TYR A 322 -26.73 -12.95 19.54
N GLN A 323 -27.22 -13.47 18.42
CA GLN A 323 -28.25 -14.51 18.36
C GLN A 323 -27.78 -15.80 19.06
N ALA A 324 -26.52 -16.20 18.85
CA ALA A 324 -25.93 -17.35 19.54
C ALA A 324 -25.92 -17.16 21.06
N ARG A 325 -25.54 -15.97 21.56
CA ARG A 325 -25.63 -15.63 22.98
C ARG A 325 -27.05 -15.78 23.53
N GLN A 326 -28.05 -15.28 22.81
CA GLN A 326 -29.45 -15.39 23.25
C GLN A 326 -29.89 -16.86 23.32
N ALA A 327 -29.54 -17.65 22.31
CA ALA A 327 -29.89 -19.07 22.25
C ALA A 327 -29.23 -19.92 23.33
N LEU A 328 -28.01 -19.53 23.76
CA LEU A 328 -27.25 -20.18 24.82
C LEU A 328 -27.52 -19.60 26.22
N ASN A 329 -28.34 -18.56 26.32
CA ASN A 329 -28.63 -17.82 27.55
C ASN A 329 -27.36 -17.40 28.34
N LEU A 330 -26.36 -16.83 27.64
CA LEU A 330 -25.06 -16.53 28.26
C LEU A 330 -25.09 -15.22 29.08
N PRO A 331 -24.54 -15.22 30.32
CA PRO A 331 -24.38 -14.04 31.16
C PRO A 331 -23.58 -12.89 30.54
N ALA A 332 -23.77 -11.67 31.05
CA ALA A 332 -23.24 -10.42 30.49
C ALA A 332 -21.71 -10.29 30.59
N GLU A 333 -21.05 -11.09 31.42
CA GLU A 333 -19.62 -11.16 31.67
C GLU A 333 -18.90 -12.18 30.77
N VAL A 334 -19.63 -13.16 30.22
CA VAL A 334 -19.09 -14.19 29.33
C VAL A 334 -18.77 -13.60 27.96
N ARG A 335 -17.64 -13.97 27.36
CA ARG A 335 -17.20 -13.51 26.03
C ARG A 335 -16.88 -14.70 25.13
N PHE A 336 -17.07 -14.53 23.83
CA PHE A 336 -16.63 -15.51 22.81
C PHE A 336 -15.17 -15.26 22.42
N ASN A 337 -14.35 -16.32 22.38
CA ASN A 337 -12.95 -16.25 21.94
C ASN A 337 -12.77 -15.68 20.50
N GLN A 338 -13.77 -15.83 19.65
CA GLN A 338 -13.75 -15.42 18.24
C GLN A 338 -14.23 -13.98 17.99
N VAL A 339 -14.77 -13.28 19.01
CA VAL A 339 -15.29 -11.91 18.87
C VAL A 339 -14.27 -10.91 19.41
N ALA A 340 -13.92 -9.91 18.59
CA ALA A 340 -13.01 -8.85 18.98
C ALA A 340 -13.75 -7.72 19.70
N TYR A 341 -13.91 -7.85 21.02
CA TYR A 341 -14.69 -6.90 21.82
C TYR A 341 -14.08 -5.50 21.97
N GLN A 342 -12.74 -5.39 21.94
CA GLN A 342 -11.95 -4.14 22.04
C GLN A 342 -12.69 -2.95 22.68
N ASP A 343 -13.06 -1.95 21.87
CA ASP A 343 -13.70 -0.68 22.29
C ASP A 343 -15.17 -0.58 21.85
N GLU A 344 -15.76 -1.67 21.33
CA GLU A 344 -17.16 -1.67 20.90
C GLU A 344 -18.07 -2.26 22.00
N PRO A 345 -19.30 -1.75 22.18
CA PRO A 345 -20.29 -2.40 23.03
C PRO A 345 -20.48 -3.87 22.62
N VAL A 346 -20.57 -4.78 23.60
CA VAL A 346 -20.69 -6.24 23.41
C VAL A 346 -21.70 -6.61 22.33
N LYS A 347 -22.92 -6.05 22.44
CA LYS A 347 -24.01 -6.27 21.48
C LYS A 347 -23.63 -5.89 20.05
N LYS A 348 -22.88 -4.81 19.86
CA LYS A 348 -22.45 -4.33 18.55
C LYS A 348 -21.37 -5.25 17.97
N ALA A 349 -20.35 -5.59 18.77
CA ALA A 349 -19.27 -6.50 18.38
C ALA A 349 -19.81 -7.89 17.97
N GLU A 350 -20.76 -8.42 18.73
CA GLU A 350 -21.38 -9.73 18.47
C GLU A 350 -22.30 -9.72 17.25
N LYS A 351 -23.09 -8.66 17.02
CA LYS A 351 -23.91 -8.52 15.80
C LYS A 351 -23.07 -8.36 14.53
N HIS A 352 -21.92 -7.70 14.64
CA HIS A 352 -20.99 -7.54 13.53
C HIS A 352 -20.28 -8.85 13.15
N THR A 353 -20.16 -9.79 14.09
CA THR A 353 -19.46 -11.06 13.86
C THR A 353 -20.47 -12.15 13.49
N VAL A 354 -20.46 -12.59 12.23
CA VAL A 354 -21.47 -13.52 11.68
C VAL A 354 -20.93 -14.96 11.64
N ILE A 355 -21.65 -15.90 12.26
CA ILE A 355 -21.36 -17.34 12.23
C ILE A 355 -21.62 -17.89 10.83
N VAL A 356 -22.85 -17.77 10.31
CA VAL A 356 -23.22 -18.23 8.95
C VAL A 356 -24.35 -17.38 8.36
N ASP A 357 -24.43 -17.35 7.03
CA ASP A 357 -25.48 -16.68 6.26
C ASP A 357 -25.87 -17.56 5.06
N PHE A 358 -27.10 -18.07 5.05
CA PHE A 358 -27.68 -18.94 4.02
C PHE A 358 -28.45 -18.17 2.95
N LYS A 359 -28.46 -16.82 2.98
CA LYS A 359 -29.24 -15.99 2.04
C LYS A 359 -29.07 -16.39 0.57
N ALA A 360 -27.83 -16.59 0.12
CA ALA A 360 -27.56 -16.97 -1.27
C ALA A 360 -28.16 -18.34 -1.64
N ILE A 361 -28.15 -19.28 -0.69
CA ILE A 361 -28.71 -20.63 -0.90
C ILE A 361 -30.22 -20.51 -1.04
N ASN A 362 -30.86 -19.77 -0.14
CA ASN A 362 -32.31 -19.57 -0.17
C ASN A 362 -32.77 -18.85 -1.45
N GLU A 363 -32.00 -17.86 -1.92
CA GLU A 363 -32.28 -17.17 -3.19
C GLU A 363 -32.22 -18.13 -4.38
N ILE A 364 -31.22 -19.02 -4.41
CA ILE A 364 -31.08 -20.06 -5.43
C ILE A 364 -32.24 -21.06 -5.35
N GLN A 365 -32.57 -21.57 -4.16
CA GLN A 365 -33.69 -22.50 -3.95
C GLN A 365 -35.03 -21.87 -4.37
N THR A 366 -35.25 -20.60 -4.00
CA THR A 366 -36.43 -19.83 -4.41
C THR A 366 -36.50 -19.68 -5.92
N ALA A 367 -35.37 -19.46 -6.60
CA ALA A 367 -35.32 -19.37 -8.06
C ALA A 367 -35.56 -20.72 -8.76
N LEU A 368 -35.16 -21.84 -8.13
CA LEU A 368 -35.50 -23.19 -8.59
C LEU A 368 -36.98 -23.52 -8.36
N GLY A 369 -37.63 -22.93 -7.35
CA GLY A 369 -39.07 -23.06 -7.13
C GLY A 369 -39.46 -24.48 -6.71
N SER A 370 -40.48 -25.06 -7.36
CA SER A 370 -40.97 -26.42 -7.09
C SER A 370 -40.20 -27.53 -7.83
N SER A 371 -38.98 -27.23 -8.30
CA SER A 371 -38.11 -28.20 -8.94
C SER A 371 -37.85 -29.39 -8.02
N LEU A 372 -37.85 -30.63 -8.53
CA LEU A 372 -37.49 -31.81 -7.76
C LEU A 372 -36.08 -31.69 -7.16
N TYR A 373 -35.21 -30.93 -7.84
CA TYR A 373 -33.82 -30.72 -7.48
C TYR A 373 -33.61 -29.44 -6.65
N ALA A 374 -34.67 -28.78 -6.19
CA ALA A 374 -34.57 -27.54 -5.42
C ALA A 374 -33.77 -27.68 -4.12
N ASP A 375 -33.71 -28.90 -3.55
CA ASP A 375 -32.90 -29.21 -2.36
C ASP A 375 -31.62 -30.01 -2.64
N ASP A 376 -31.30 -30.28 -3.92
CA ASP A 376 -30.11 -31.00 -4.32
C ASP A 376 -28.84 -30.15 -4.06
N THR A 377 -27.95 -30.68 -3.22
CA THR A 377 -26.74 -29.95 -2.79
C THR A 377 -25.75 -29.76 -3.93
N ASP A 378 -25.58 -30.75 -4.82
CA ASP A 378 -24.64 -30.68 -5.92
C ASP A 378 -25.12 -29.69 -6.99
N LEU A 379 -26.43 -29.67 -7.28
CA LEU A 379 -27.01 -28.68 -8.17
C LEU A 379 -26.85 -27.25 -7.61
N ILE A 380 -27.21 -27.03 -6.35
CA ILE A 380 -27.06 -25.72 -5.69
C ILE A 380 -25.60 -25.27 -5.71
N ASP A 381 -24.64 -26.17 -5.44
CA ASP A 381 -23.22 -25.85 -5.45
C ASP A 381 -22.72 -25.48 -6.87
N ARG A 382 -23.17 -26.21 -7.90
CA ARG A 382 -22.85 -25.92 -9.31
C ARG A 382 -23.43 -24.58 -9.75
N VAL A 383 -24.71 -24.33 -9.47
CA VAL A 383 -25.40 -23.06 -9.75
C VAL A 383 -24.72 -21.91 -9.02
N GLY A 384 -24.47 -22.06 -7.72
CA GLY A 384 -23.76 -21.07 -6.91
C GLY A 384 -22.37 -20.74 -7.45
N THR A 385 -21.66 -21.74 -7.96
CA THR A 385 -20.36 -21.56 -8.61
C THR A 385 -20.48 -20.81 -9.94
N ILE A 386 -21.44 -21.15 -10.80
CA ILE A 386 -21.70 -20.46 -12.08
C ILE A 386 -22.07 -18.99 -11.84
N LEU A 387 -23.00 -18.73 -10.93
CA LEU A 387 -23.45 -17.37 -10.57
C LEU A 387 -22.36 -16.51 -9.90
N THR A 388 -21.24 -17.12 -9.50
CA THR A 388 -20.06 -16.43 -8.96
C THR A 388 -18.95 -16.29 -10.01
N ASN A 389 -18.78 -17.25 -10.92
CA ASN A 389 -17.75 -17.29 -11.95
C ASN A 389 -18.11 -16.44 -13.19
N TYR A 390 -19.39 -16.22 -13.45
CA TYR A 390 -19.86 -15.48 -14.62
C TYR A 390 -20.67 -14.27 -14.19
N SER A 391 -20.47 -13.14 -14.88
CA SER A 391 -21.15 -11.89 -14.52
C SER A 391 -22.03 -11.35 -15.64
N SER A 392 -21.75 -11.68 -16.90
CA SER A 392 -22.60 -11.26 -18.02
C SER A 392 -23.80 -12.17 -18.17
N ASP A 393 -24.95 -11.60 -18.54
CA ASP A 393 -26.19 -12.36 -18.74
C ASP A 393 -25.99 -13.48 -19.76
N GLN A 394 -25.28 -13.20 -20.86
CA GLN A 394 -25.02 -14.20 -21.91
C GLN A 394 -24.13 -15.35 -21.41
N SER A 395 -23.03 -15.05 -20.72
CA SER A 395 -22.11 -16.12 -20.27
C SER A 395 -22.73 -16.95 -19.13
N LYS A 396 -23.51 -16.31 -18.24
CA LYS A 396 -24.27 -17.01 -17.19
C LYS A 396 -25.31 -17.94 -17.80
N GLN A 397 -26.09 -17.43 -18.76
CA GLN A 397 -27.13 -18.21 -19.42
C GLN A 397 -26.53 -19.44 -20.11
N GLN A 398 -25.48 -19.25 -20.91
CA GLN A 398 -24.79 -20.36 -21.58
C GLN A 398 -24.27 -21.41 -20.57
N ALA A 399 -23.64 -20.97 -19.48
CA ALA A 399 -23.12 -21.89 -18.47
C ALA A 399 -24.21 -22.61 -17.66
N LEU A 400 -25.41 -22.01 -17.51
CA LEU A 400 -26.57 -22.65 -16.89
C LEU A 400 -27.26 -23.64 -17.83
N GLU A 401 -27.32 -23.32 -19.13
CA GLU A 401 -27.84 -24.21 -20.18
C GLU A 401 -27.01 -25.52 -20.25
N GLU A 402 -25.69 -25.45 -20.04
CA GLU A 402 -24.79 -26.61 -19.97
C GLU A 402 -25.06 -27.56 -18.77
N LEU A 403 -25.97 -27.22 -17.84
CA LEU A 403 -26.34 -28.12 -16.74
C LEU A 403 -27.36 -29.20 -17.14
N ASP A 404 -28.01 -29.09 -18.29
CA ASP A 404 -29.03 -29.98 -18.89
C ASP A 404 -30.29 -30.29 -18.05
N VAL A 405 -30.27 -30.05 -16.73
CA VAL A 405 -31.36 -30.37 -15.78
C VAL A 405 -32.30 -29.20 -15.49
N LEU A 406 -32.01 -28.01 -16.04
CA LEU A 406 -32.77 -26.78 -15.78
C LEU A 406 -33.66 -26.43 -16.98
N SER A 407 -34.87 -26.00 -16.69
CA SER A 407 -35.80 -25.39 -17.66
C SER A 407 -35.41 -23.95 -18.01
N ASP A 408 -35.84 -23.46 -19.18
CA ASP A 408 -35.62 -22.07 -19.62
C ASP A 408 -36.12 -21.03 -18.60
N GLU A 409 -37.22 -21.34 -17.90
CA GLU A 409 -37.76 -20.46 -16.86
C GLU A 409 -36.86 -20.41 -15.62
N GLU A 410 -36.35 -21.55 -15.16
CA GLU A 410 -35.38 -21.63 -14.05
C GLU A 410 -34.09 -20.89 -14.42
N ILE A 411 -33.56 -21.11 -15.63
CA ILE A 411 -32.37 -20.43 -16.15
C ILE A 411 -32.59 -18.91 -16.13
N THR A 412 -33.76 -18.44 -16.58
CA THR A 412 -34.09 -17.01 -16.58
C THR A 412 -34.13 -16.41 -15.16
N ARG A 413 -34.72 -17.12 -14.20
CA ARG A 413 -34.76 -16.68 -12.79
C ARG A 413 -33.36 -16.70 -12.15
N LEU A 414 -32.59 -17.75 -12.37
CA LEU A 414 -31.22 -17.90 -11.87
C LEU A 414 -30.27 -16.86 -12.47
N ALA A 415 -30.37 -16.58 -13.76
CA ALA A 415 -29.55 -15.57 -14.44
C ALA A 415 -29.76 -14.15 -13.87
N ALA A 416 -30.86 -13.89 -13.14
CA ALA A 416 -31.08 -12.64 -12.43
C ALA A 416 -30.23 -12.49 -11.16
N LEU A 417 -29.75 -13.61 -10.59
CA LEU A 417 -28.89 -13.64 -9.39
C LEU A 417 -27.42 -13.45 -9.77
N ASN A 418 -26.62 -12.99 -8.80
CA ASN A 418 -25.18 -12.77 -8.99
C ASN A 418 -24.41 -12.72 -7.65
N TYR A 419 -23.30 -13.43 -7.56
CA TYR A 419 -22.45 -13.48 -6.36
C TYR A 419 -20.98 -13.20 -6.71
N THR A 420 -20.13 -12.92 -5.72
CA THR A 420 -18.75 -12.41 -5.97
C THR A 420 -17.67 -12.95 -5.05
N SER A 421 -18.03 -13.76 -4.05
CA SER A 421 -17.11 -14.12 -2.97
C SER A 421 -16.70 -15.58 -3.02
N TYR A 422 -15.44 -15.86 -2.71
CA TYR A 422 -14.86 -17.20 -2.63
C TYR A 422 -14.38 -17.51 -1.22
N SER A 423 -14.41 -18.78 -0.87
CA SER A 423 -13.86 -19.34 0.36
C SER A 423 -12.34 -19.53 0.27
N GLN A 424 -11.73 -20.04 1.34
CA GLN A 424 -10.32 -20.42 1.34
C GLN A 424 -10.08 -21.82 0.76
N TYR A 425 -11.05 -22.74 0.89
CA TYR A 425 -10.89 -24.16 0.56
C TYR A 425 -11.78 -24.54 -0.64
N SER A 426 -11.52 -25.67 -1.28
CA SER A 426 -12.36 -26.20 -2.35
C SER A 426 -13.60 -26.91 -1.79
N LEU A 427 -14.62 -27.12 -2.63
CA LEU A 427 -15.80 -27.93 -2.27
C LEU A 427 -15.39 -29.34 -1.86
N LYS A 428 -14.43 -29.93 -2.59
CA LYS A 428 -13.89 -31.26 -2.33
C LYS A 428 -13.28 -31.38 -0.94
N THR A 429 -12.40 -30.44 -0.58
CA THR A 429 -11.79 -30.41 0.75
C THR A 429 -12.84 -30.25 1.85
N MET A 430 -13.82 -29.36 1.67
CA MET A 430 -14.90 -29.18 2.65
C MET A 430 -15.72 -30.46 2.85
N ARG A 431 -16.06 -31.16 1.76
CA ARG A 431 -16.79 -32.44 1.82
C ARG A 431 -15.99 -33.54 2.52
N GLN A 432 -14.67 -33.57 2.35
CA GLN A 432 -13.82 -34.52 3.08
C GLN A 432 -13.70 -34.21 4.57
N LEU A 433 -13.71 -32.92 4.95
CA LEU A 433 -13.69 -32.51 6.37
C LEU A 433 -15.04 -32.65 7.07
N TRP A 434 -16.13 -32.67 6.29
CA TRP A 434 -17.51 -32.75 6.78
C TRP A 434 -17.73 -33.78 7.89
N PRO A 435 -17.35 -35.07 7.74
CA PRO A 435 -17.70 -36.09 8.72
C PRO A 435 -17.03 -35.87 10.07
N PHE A 436 -15.88 -35.20 10.11
CA PHE A 436 -15.13 -34.92 11.34
C PHE A 436 -15.68 -33.68 12.06
N LEU A 437 -15.98 -32.63 11.30
CA LEU A 437 -16.61 -31.42 11.82
C LEU A 437 -18.02 -31.70 12.36
N TRP A 438 -18.80 -32.53 11.68
CA TRP A 438 -20.11 -32.96 12.15
C TRP A 438 -20.05 -33.66 13.52
N ARG A 439 -19.00 -34.46 13.75
CA ARG A 439 -18.74 -35.13 15.04
C ARG A 439 -18.23 -34.19 16.15
N GLY A 440 -18.10 -32.89 15.89
CA GLY A 440 -17.69 -31.89 16.88
C GLY A 440 -16.18 -31.78 17.04
N ARG A 441 -15.38 -32.38 16.15
CA ARG A 441 -13.93 -32.24 16.18
C ARG A 441 -13.53 -30.82 15.79
N SER A 442 -12.46 -30.31 16.39
CA SER A 442 -11.89 -29.02 16.02
C SER A 442 -11.41 -29.05 14.58
N PHE A 443 -11.24 -27.86 13.99
CA PHE A 443 -10.73 -27.77 12.62
C PHE A 443 -9.35 -28.42 12.46
N ALA A 444 -8.44 -28.23 13.43
CA ALA A 444 -7.10 -28.82 13.40
C ALA A 444 -7.13 -30.35 13.38
N VAL A 445 -7.92 -30.97 14.27
CA VAL A 445 -8.06 -32.43 14.34
C VAL A 445 -8.74 -32.98 13.07
N SER A 446 -9.68 -32.22 12.51
CA SER A 446 -10.36 -32.61 11.26
C SER A 446 -9.40 -32.64 10.08
N LEU A 447 -8.47 -31.69 9.99
CA LEU A 447 -7.42 -31.69 8.97
C LEU A 447 -6.50 -32.90 9.10
N GLU A 448 -5.99 -33.15 10.30
CA GLU A 448 -5.09 -34.26 10.58
C GLU A 448 -5.76 -35.61 10.25
N THR A 449 -7.00 -35.82 10.72
CA THR A 449 -7.74 -37.07 10.46
C THR A 449 -8.01 -37.26 8.96
N ALA A 450 -8.22 -36.18 8.21
CA ALA A 450 -8.47 -36.23 6.77
C ALA A 450 -7.19 -36.39 5.93
N GLY A 451 -6.00 -36.47 6.56
CA GLY A 451 -4.71 -36.61 5.87
C GLY A 451 -4.13 -35.29 5.36
N TYR A 452 -4.62 -34.13 5.84
CA TYR A 452 -4.13 -32.80 5.46
C TYR A 452 -3.06 -32.26 6.44
N GLY A 453 -2.08 -33.09 6.80
CA GLY A 453 -0.99 -32.70 7.70
C GLY A 453 -0.33 -31.39 7.27
N LEU A 454 -0.33 -30.37 8.16
CA LEU A 454 0.22 -29.03 7.87
C LEU A 454 1.73 -29.05 7.51
N ASN A 455 2.44 -30.12 7.88
CA ASN A 455 3.87 -30.31 7.65
C ASN A 455 4.19 -30.95 6.28
N ASP A 456 3.23 -31.63 5.63
CA ASP A 456 3.48 -32.38 4.38
C ASP A 456 3.39 -31.49 3.14
N GLN A 457 2.86 -30.28 3.28
CA GLN A 457 2.79 -29.32 2.20
C GLN A 457 4.10 -28.53 2.06
N ARG A 458 4.96 -28.98 1.15
CA ARG A 458 6.19 -28.28 0.80
C ARG A 458 5.90 -26.86 0.31
N LEU A 459 6.32 -25.86 1.08
CA LEU A 459 6.20 -24.44 0.75
C LEU A 459 7.44 -23.99 0.00
N ASP A 460 7.42 -24.10 -1.32
CA ASP A 460 8.48 -23.58 -2.16
C ASP A 460 8.38 -22.05 -2.35
N ARG A 461 9.33 -21.49 -3.11
CA ARG A 461 9.36 -20.05 -3.38
C ARG A 461 8.14 -19.57 -4.15
N VAL A 462 7.58 -20.37 -5.04
CA VAL A 462 6.42 -19.97 -5.86
C VAL A 462 5.18 -19.91 -4.98
N ALA A 463 4.93 -20.97 -4.21
CA ALA A 463 3.82 -21.06 -3.26
C ALA A 463 3.89 -19.95 -2.19
N LEU A 464 5.08 -19.62 -1.68
CA LEU A 464 5.25 -18.47 -0.78
C LEU A 464 4.80 -17.17 -1.45
N TYR A 465 5.24 -16.91 -2.70
CA TYR A 465 4.91 -15.69 -3.41
C TYR A 465 3.43 -15.57 -3.76
N ASP A 466 2.75 -16.69 -4.02
CA ASP A 466 1.33 -16.72 -4.34
C ASP A 466 0.45 -16.45 -3.12
N GLN A 467 0.88 -16.89 -1.93
CA GLN A 467 0.20 -16.61 -0.66
C GLN A 467 0.37 -15.15 -0.19
N LEU A 468 1.44 -14.48 -0.65
CA LEU A 468 1.62 -13.06 -0.41
C LEU A 468 0.66 -12.27 -1.32
N THR A 469 -0.24 -11.46 -0.76
CA THR A 469 -1.17 -10.62 -1.56
C THR A 469 -0.68 -9.18 -1.69
N ASN A 470 0.04 -8.68 -0.68
CA ASN A 470 0.57 -7.32 -0.66
C ASN A 470 1.87 -7.22 -1.50
N PRO A 471 1.91 -6.42 -2.59
CA PRO A 471 3.09 -6.28 -3.44
C PRO A 471 4.30 -5.68 -2.70
N VAL A 472 4.07 -4.83 -1.70
CA VAL A 472 5.14 -4.29 -0.85
C VAL A 472 5.81 -5.42 -0.08
N ALA A 473 4.98 -6.27 0.54
CA ALA A 473 5.48 -7.41 1.29
C ALA A 473 6.23 -8.41 0.41
N LYS A 474 5.72 -8.69 -0.81
CA LYS A 474 6.44 -9.51 -1.80
C LYS A 474 7.85 -8.97 -2.03
N ARG A 475 8.00 -7.68 -2.34
CA ARG A 475 9.31 -7.08 -2.65
C ARG A 475 10.28 -7.19 -1.48
N ALA A 476 9.84 -6.89 -0.27
CA ALA A 476 10.67 -6.99 0.93
C ALA A 476 11.11 -8.44 1.21
N VAL A 477 10.20 -9.41 1.07
CA VAL A 477 10.53 -10.84 1.20
C VAL A 477 11.53 -11.27 0.12
N VAL A 478 11.37 -10.84 -1.13
CA VAL A 478 12.36 -11.10 -2.20
C VAL A 478 13.76 -10.66 -1.77
N MET A 479 13.87 -9.44 -1.24
CA MET A 479 15.16 -8.89 -0.82
C MET A 479 15.74 -9.67 0.36
N ALA A 480 14.92 -10.03 1.35
CA ALA A 480 15.34 -10.89 2.46
C ALA A 480 15.87 -12.24 1.97
N LEU A 481 15.18 -12.90 1.03
CA LEU A 481 15.64 -14.17 0.45
C LEU A 481 16.98 -14.05 -0.30
N LYS A 482 17.23 -12.93 -0.98
CA LYS A 482 18.50 -12.67 -1.65
C LYS A 482 19.65 -12.49 -0.64
N VAL A 483 19.39 -11.80 0.46
CA VAL A 483 20.34 -11.66 1.58
C VAL A 483 20.65 -13.03 2.17
N VAL A 484 19.63 -13.83 2.52
CA VAL A 484 19.80 -15.19 3.06
C VAL A 484 20.66 -16.03 2.13
N LYS A 485 20.37 -16.03 0.81
CA LYS A 485 21.16 -16.77 -0.17
C LYS A 485 22.63 -16.31 -0.21
N ALA A 486 22.88 -15.00 -0.18
CA ALA A 486 24.23 -14.45 -0.21
C ALA A 486 25.02 -14.81 1.06
N VAL A 487 24.37 -14.78 2.22
CA VAL A 487 24.98 -15.19 3.50
C VAL A 487 25.28 -16.70 3.49
N GLN A 488 24.35 -17.55 3.05
CA GLN A 488 24.62 -19.00 2.94
C GLN A 488 25.78 -19.32 1.99
N ALA A 489 25.92 -18.56 0.90
CA ALA A 489 27.03 -18.74 -0.03
C ALA A 489 28.38 -18.37 0.60
N ALA A 490 28.42 -17.38 1.51
CA ALA A 490 29.66 -16.94 2.15
C ALA A 490 30.01 -17.69 3.44
N TYR A 491 29.01 -18.12 4.22
CA TYR A 491 29.21 -18.68 5.57
C TYR A 491 28.77 -20.16 5.70
N GLY A 492 28.17 -20.73 4.65
CA GLY A 492 27.71 -22.13 4.65
C GLY A 492 26.41 -22.35 5.42
N HIS A 493 26.30 -23.50 6.09
CA HIS A 493 25.14 -23.85 6.92
C HIS A 493 25.08 -23.00 8.19
N LEU A 494 23.89 -22.47 8.47
CA LEU A 494 23.60 -21.64 9.64
C LEU A 494 23.31 -22.53 10.84
N ASP A 495 23.55 -22.05 12.06
CA ASP A 495 23.05 -22.72 13.26
C ASP A 495 21.59 -22.32 13.51
N ALA A 496 21.28 -21.03 13.33
CA ALA A 496 19.94 -20.49 13.50
C ALA A 496 19.68 -19.29 12.57
N LEU A 497 18.39 -19.04 12.32
CA LEU A 497 17.85 -17.83 11.73
C LEU A 497 16.88 -17.16 12.71
N ARG A 498 17.12 -15.89 13.01
CA ARG A 498 16.19 -15.04 13.77
C ARG A 498 15.70 -13.90 12.89
N PHE A 499 14.42 -13.58 12.92
CA PHE A 499 13.94 -12.47 12.10
C PHE A 499 12.83 -11.68 12.77
N SER A 500 12.78 -10.38 12.49
CA SER A 500 11.70 -9.49 12.90
C SER A 500 11.04 -8.89 11.66
N VAL A 501 9.73 -8.64 11.75
CA VAL A 501 8.95 -8.05 10.65
C VAL A 501 8.28 -6.78 11.16
N ALA A 502 8.43 -5.67 10.44
CA ALA A 502 7.77 -4.42 10.81
C ALA A 502 6.22 -4.58 10.84
N PRO A 503 5.51 -4.03 11.84
CA PRO A 503 4.04 -4.03 11.87
C PRO A 503 3.38 -3.50 10.60
N ALA A 504 4.00 -2.51 9.98
CA ALA A 504 3.51 -1.86 8.77
C ALA A 504 3.42 -2.80 7.56
N MET A 505 4.21 -3.89 7.52
CA MET A 505 4.19 -4.88 6.43
C MET A 505 2.83 -5.58 6.26
N THR A 506 2.09 -5.76 7.36
CA THR A 506 0.80 -6.45 7.38
C THR A 506 -0.39 -5.50 7.31
N LEU A 507 -0.17 -4.19 7.37
CA LEU A 507 -1.24 -3.19 7.38
C LEU A 507 -1.55 -2.65 5.97
N PRO A 508 -2.82 -2.39 5.62
CA PRO A 508 -3.17 -1.63 4.43
C PRO A 508 -2.63 -0.19 4.48
N PHE A 509 -2.44 0.45 3.31
CA PHE A 509 -1.89 1.81 3.23
C PHE A 509 -2.60 2.81 4.11
N GLN A 510 -3.94 2.88 4.06
CA GLN A 510 -4.70 3.84 4.88
C GLN A 510 -4.48 3.60 6.38
N LYS A 511 -4.44 2.35 6.83
CA LYS A 511 -4.17 2.03 8.25
C LYS A 511 -2.75 2.44 8.66
N ARG A 512 -1.77 2.38 7.76
CA ARG A 512 -0.41 2.91 8.01
C ARG A 512 -0.41 4.44 8.12
N VAL A 513 -1.13 5.13 7.23
CA VAL A 513 -1.30 6.58 7.28
C VAL A 513 -1.99 7.00 8.58
N ASP A 514 -3.06 6.30 8.97
CA ASP A 514 -3.78 6.56 10.21
C ASP A 514 -2.90 6.30 11.43
N ALA A 515 -2.09 5.23 11.43
CA ALA A 515 -1.13 4.96 12.49
C ALA A 515 -0.07 6.07 12.61
N ASN A 516 0.48 6.55 11.49
CA ASN A 516 1.43 7.66 11.48
C ASN A 516 0.77 8.96 11.97
N LYS A 517 -0.46 9.26 11.53
CA LYS A 517 -1.23 10.41 12.03
C LYS A 517 -1.47 10.34 13.53
N ARG A 518 -1.85 9.17 14.07
CA ARG A 518 -2.00 8.96 15.51
C ARG A 518 -0.67 9.17 16.23
N GLN A 519 0.43 8.64 15.71
CA GLN A 519 1.76 8.86 16.27
C GLN A 519 2.11 10.35 16.29
N GLN A 520 1.87 11.10 15.21
CA GLN A 520 2.09 12.55 15.17
C GLN A 520 1.19 13.31 16.15
N GLN A 521 -0.06 12.89 16.31
CA GLN A 521 -0.97 13.46 17.32
C GLN A 521 -0.48 13.18 18.74
N THR A 522 0.01 11.97 19.01
CA THR A 522 0.63 11.61 20.29
C THR A 522 1.87 12.45 20.56
N VAL A 523 2.77 12.62 19.58
CA VAL A 523 3.96 13.48 19.72
C VAL A 523 3.55 14.92 20.02
N LYS A 524 2.56 15.49 19.32
CA LYS A 524 2.05 16.84 19.61
C LYS A 524 1.40 16.97 20.99
N ALA A 525 0.67 15.94 21.43
CA ALA A 525 0.11 15.91 22.77
C ALA A 525 1.22 15.82 23.83
N HIS A 526 2.28 15.05 23.55
CA HIS A 526 3.48 14.97 24.37
C HIS A 526 4.22 16.31 24.42
N GLU A 527 4.36 17.04 23.31
CA GLU A 527 4.98 18.38 23.30
C GLU A 527 4.25 19.37 24.23
N LYS A 528 2.92 19.33 24.25
CA LYS A 528 2.14 20.15 25.20
C LYS A 528 2.42 19.77 26.64
N LEU A 529 2.41 18.46 26.93
CA LEU A 529 2.71 17.96 28.27
C LEU A 529 4.16 18.28 28.68
N VAL A 530 5.11 18.16 27.76
CA VAL A 530 6.52 18.55 27.94
C VAL A 530 6.62 20.03 28.30
N ALA A 531 5.89 20.90 27.60
CA ALA A 531 5.85 22.32 27.92
C ALA A 531 5.28 22.57 29.33
N THR A 532 4.21 21.89 29.71
CA THR A 532 3.65 21.96 31.08
C THR A 532 4.63 21.47 32.14
N LEU A 533 5.27 20.32 31.93
CA LEU A 533 6.27 19.77 32.87
C LEU A 533 7.45 20.74 33.02
N ASN A 534 7.95 21.29 31.92
CA ASN A 534 9.04 22.28 31.95
C ASN A 534 8.64 23.58 32.68
N GLN A 535 7.41 24.06 32.51
CA GLN A 535 6.88 25.21 33.26
C GLN A 535 6.83 24.96 34.76
N LEU A 536 6.57 23.72 35.17
CA LEU A 536 6.56 23.28 36.56
C LEU A 536 7.96 22.91 37.08
N GLY A 537 9.03 23.11 36.28
CA GLY A 537 10.39 22.74 36.65
C GLY A 537 10.65 21.22 36.69
N ILE A 538 9.75 20.41 36.16
CA ILE A 538 9.85 18.94 36.15
C ILE A 538 10.54 18.48 34.85
N PRO A 539 11.57 17.62 34.93
CA PRO A 539 12.21 17.07 33.73
C PRO A 539 11.23 16.31 32.85
N ALA A 540 11.05 16.76 31.61
CA ALA A 540 10.11 16.18 30.67
C ALA A 540 10.66 14.90 29.98
N ASN A 541 10.89 13.85 30.77
CA ASN A 541 11.33 12.54 30.31
C ASN A 541 10.14 11.57 30.11
N GLY A 542 10.38 10.44 29.45
CA GLY A 542 9.34 9.45 29.15
C GLY A 542 8.67 8.83 30.39
N GLU A 543 9.39 8.77 31.51
CA GLU A 543 8.87 8.25 32.79
C GLU A 543 7.86 9.23 33.40
N ASN A 544 8.20 10.51 33.50
CA ASN A 544 7.32 11.55 34.03
C ASN A 544 6.07 11.76 33.17
N ILE A 545 6.23 11.70 31.84
CA ILE A 545 5.09 11.70 30.91
C ILE A 545 4.14 10.53 31.22
N LEU A 546 4.68 9.34 31.43
CA LEU A 546 3.90 8.15 31.72
C LEU A 546 3.23 8.22 33.10
N LYS A 547 3.92 8.73 34.14
CA LYS A 547 3.34 8.96 35.47
C LYS A 547 2.11 9.87 35.39
N HIS A 548 2.20 10.99 34.67
CA HIS A 548 1.07 11.91 34.49
C HIS A 548 -0.11 11.23 33.77
N GLN A 549 0.16 10.45 32.72
CA GLN A 549 -0.88 9.73 31.99
C GLN A 549 -1.61 8.71 32.89
N LEU A 550 -0.85 7.93 33.65
CA LEU A 550 -1.38 6.93 34.58
C LEU A 550 -2.15 7.58 35.73
N PHE A 551 -1.63 8.66 36.31
CA PHE A 551 -2.32 9.45 37.35
C PHE A 551 -3.70 9.93 36.86
N THR A 552 -3.78 10.43 35.62
CA THR A 552 -5.04 10.90 35.03
C THR A 552 -6.02 9.74 34.80
N GLU A 553 -5.56 8.61 34.24
CA GLU A 553 -6.40 7.42 34.02
C GLU A 553 -6.92 6.84 35.35
N GLN A 554 -6.12 6.92 36.41
CA GLN A 554 -6.44 6.45 37.75
C GLN A 554 -7.31 7.43 38.56
N GLN A 555 -7.68 8.58 37.98
CA GLN A 555 -8.40 9.66 38.66
C GLN A 555 -7.69 10.13 39.95
N GLY A 556 -6.35 10.09 39.93
CA GLY A 556 -5.52 10.47 41.07
C GLY A 556 -5.61 9.53 42.27
N ILE A 557 -6.10 8.30 42.13
CA ILE A 557 -6.14 7.30 43.20
C ILE A 557 -5.00 6.28 43.04
N ASP A 558 -4.34 5.96 44.15
CA ASP A 558 -3.38 4.85 44.20
C ASP A 558 -4.14 3.52 44.22
N PRO A 559 -3.88 2.62 43.25
CA PRO A 559 -4.62 1.37 43.12
C PRO A 559 -4.48 0.44 44.34
N TYR A 560 -3.37 0.52 45.07
CA TYR A 560 -3.07 -0.43 46.15
C TYR A 560 -3.48 0.09 47.52
N THR A 561 -3.24 1.37 47.80
CA THR A 561 -3.68 1.98 49.08
C THR A 561 -5.13 2.43 49.05
N GLY A 562 -5.70 2.73 47.87
CA GLY A 562 -6.99 3.40 47.71
C GLY A 562 -6.99 4.86 48.15
N GLN A 563 -5.83 5.44 48.44
CA GLN A 563 -5.68 6.83 48.88
C GLN A 563 -5.42 7.77 47.68
N PRO A 564 -5.74 9.07 47.79
CA PRO A 564 -5.37 10.07 46.80
C PRO A 564 -3.84 10.17 46.63
N ILE A 565 -3.39 10.22 45.38
CA ILE A 565 -2.00 10.50 45.01
C ILE A 565 -1.77 12.01 45.10
N ASP A 566 -0.75 12.39 45.85
CA ASP A 566 -0.30 13.78 45.95
C ASP A 566 0.29 14.26 44.61
N PRO A 567 -0.34 15.23 43.91
CA PRO A 567 0.11 15.70 42.61
C PRO A 567 1.47 16.40 42.66
N GLU A 568 1.83 17.04 43.78
CA GLU A 568 3.11 17.75 43.94
C GLU A 568 4.28 16.76 44.07
N ARG A 569 4.01 15.58 44.64
CA ARG A 569 5.01 14.52 44.84
C ARG A 569 5.01 13.45 43.76
N LEU A 570 4.06 13.46 42.83
CA LEU A 570 3.90 12.46 41.76
C LEU A 570 5.20 12.15 41.00
N PHE A 571 6.00 13.19 40.73
CA PHE A 571 7.23 13.07 39.93
C PHE A 571 8.47 12.72 40.75
N ASN A 572 8.33 12.53 42.06
CA ASN A 572 9.41 12.13 42.95
C ASN A 572 9.39 10.61 43.18
N ASP A 573 10.42 9.91 42.70
CA ASP A 573 10.58 8.45 42.80
C ASP A 573 10.65 7.93 44.25
N ALA A 574 10.91 8.79 45.24
CA ALA A 574 10.86 8.42 46.66
C ALA A 574 9.41 8.20 47.15
N TYR A 575 8.43 8.82 46.50
CA TYR A 575 7.02 8.74 46.89
C TYR A 575 6.19 7.88 45.96
N TYR A 576 6.35 8.05 44.63
CA TYR A 576 5.54 7.34 43.64
C TYR A 576 6.38 6.75 42.51
N GLN A 577 6.10 5.50 42.16
CA GLN A 577 6.74 4.76 41.09
C GLN A 577 5.72 4.14 40.14
N ILE A 578 6.18 3.78 38.95
CA ILE A 578 5.40 3.03 37.99
C ILE A 578 5.60 1.54 38.28
N ASP A 579 4.53 0.84 38.64
CA ASP A 579 4.50 -0.61 38.82
C ASP A 579 4.06 -1.32 37.53
N HIS A 580 4.61 -2.51 37.30
CA HIS A 580 4.09 -3.47 36.33
C HIS A 580 3.06 -4.38 37.01
N ILE A 581 1.79 -4.26 36.59
CA ILE A 581 0.65 -4.98 37.18
C ILE A 581 0.93 -6.48 37.20
N ILE A 582 1.20 -7.05 36.03
CA ILE A 582 1.76 -8.38 35.88
C ILE A 582 3.28 -8.22 35.80
N PRO A 583 4.06 -8.92 36.63
CA PRO A 583 5.53 -8.83 36.63
C PRO A 583 6.11 -8.92 35.22
N TYR A 584 7.07 -8.04 34.92
CA TYR A 584 7.73 -8.01 33.62
C TYR A 584 8.57 -9.28 33.43
N SER A 585 9.18 -9.81 34.50
CA SER A 585 9.92 -11.08 34.47
C SER A 585 9.09 -12.28 33.99
N ALA A 586 7.79 -12.29 34.32
CA ALA A 586 6.87 -13.36 33.91
C ALA A 586 6.23 -13.11 32.54
N SER A 587 5.90 -11.86 32.22
CA SER A 587 5.07 -11.52 31.07
C SER A 587 5.82 -10.87 29.90
N PHE A 588 6.95 -10.21 30.14
CA PHE A 588 7.61 -9.29 29.22
C PHE A 588 6.69 -8.17 28.68
N ASP A 589 5.57 -7.89 29.37
CA ASP A 589 4.60 -6.89 28.94
C ASP A 589 4.92 -5.51 29.52
N ASP A 590 5.61 -4.69 28.72
CA ASP A 590 5.93 -3.30 29.07
C ASP A 590 4.95 -2.29 28.44
N ARG A 591 3.77 -2.73 28.01
CA ARG A 591 2.76 -1.83 27.42
C ARG A 591 2.03 -1.06 28.50
N TYR A 592 1.43 0.07 28.11
CA TYR A 592 0.63 0.94 28.98
C TYR A 592 -0.46 0.18 29.76
N CYS A 593 -1.11 -0.82 29.15
CA CYS A 593 -2.14 -1.63 29.81
C CYS A 593 -1.63 -2.52 30.94
N ASN A 594 -0.32 -2.63 31.12
CA ASN A 594 0.30 -3.39 32.20
C ASN A 594 0.99 -2.49 33.23
N LYS A 595 0.72 -1.17 33.23
CA LYS A 595 1.38 -0.21 34.11
C LYS A 595 0.38 0.56 34.95
N VAL A 596 0.73 0.87 36.19
CA VAL A 596 0.02 1.78 37.10
C VAL A 596 1.03 2.64 37.84
N VAL A 597 0.60 3.80 38.36
CA VAL A 597 1.39 4.58 39.31
C VAL A 597 0.86 4.30 40.72
N THR A 598 1.76 3.98 41.66
CA THR A 598 1.45 3.65 43.06
C THR A 598 2.57 4.18 43.97
N ALA A 599 2.34 4.22 45.28
CA ALA A 599 3.35 4.57 46.25
C ALA A 599 4.58 3.66 46.12
N THR A 600 5.77 4.25 46.19
CA THR A 600 7.06 3.55 46.05
C THR A 600 7.19 2.35 46.97
N ALA A 601 6.76 2.50 48.24
CA ALA A 601 6.76 1.41 49.22
C ALA A 601 5.91 0.22 48.76
N ASN A 602 4.74 0.45 48.14
CA ASN A 602 3.89 -0.63 47.67
C ASN A 602 4.51 -1.36 46.48
N ASN A 603 5.07 -0.63 45.52
CA ASN A 603 5.75 -1.23 44.37
C ASN A 603 6.91 -2.13 44.84
N GLN A 604 7.73 -1.64 45.77
CA GLN A 604 8.85 -2.37 46.35
C GLN A 604 8.41 -3.60 47.14
N GLN A 605 7.32 -3.51 47.92
CA GLN A 605 6.80 -4.62 48.71
C GLN A 605 6.09 -5.68 47.84
N LYS A 606 5.29 -5.26 46.85
CA LYS A 606 4.59 -6.14 45.90
C LYS A 606 5.58 -7.06 45.17
N GLY A 607 6.73 -6.53 44.77
CA GLY A 607 7.75 -7.27 44.04
C GLY A 607 7.18 -7.99 42.81
N ASN A 608 7.42 -9.29 42.70
CA ASN A 608 6.95 -10.12 41.58
C ASN A 608 5.56 -10.76 41.79
N GLN A 609 4.73 -10.22 42.68
CA GLN A 609 3.38 -10.70 42.94
C GLN A 609 2.33 -10.00 42.05
N LEU A 610 1.15 -10.63 41.90
CA LEU A 610 -0.04 -10.00 41.30
C LEU A 610 -0.76 -9.11 42.32
N PRO A 611 -1.54 -8.10 41.90
CA PRO A 611 -2.23 -7.19 42.83
C PRO A 611 -3.10 -7.89 43.88
N LEU A 612 -3.90 -8.88 43.47
CA LEU A 612 -4.77 -9.62 44.40
C LEU A 612 -4.00 -10.55 45.35
N ALA A 613 -2.78 -10.96 44.98
CA ALA A 613 -1.91 -11.75 45.85
C ALA A 613 -1.16 -10.86 46.85
N PHE A 614 -0.83 -9.62 46.45
CA PHE A 614 -0.17 -8.63 47.29
C PHE A 614 -1.13 -7.98 48.30
N LEU A 615 -2.35 -7.64 47.87
CA LEU A 615 -3.34 -6.99 48.73
C LEU A 615 -3.91 -7.95 49.78
N HIS A 616 -4.08 -7.46 51.01
CA HIS A 616 -4.85 -8.16 52.04
C HIS A 616 -6.31 -8.38 51.61
N SER A 617 -6.90 -9.51 52.01
CA SER A 617 -8.24 -9.94 51.60
C SER A 617 -9.34 -8.91 51.88
N GLU A 618 -9.22 -8.14 52.96
CA GLU A 618 -10.15 -7.06 53.32
C GLU A 618 -10.18 -5.90 52.32
N HIS A 619 -9.11 -5.71 51.53
CA HIS A 619 -9.02 -4.64 50.53
C HIS A 619 -9.44 -5.10 49.13
N HIS A 620 -9.68 -6.40 48.92
CA HIS A 620 -10.00 -6.96 47.61
C HIS A 620 -11.29 -6.37 47.02
N GLN A 621 -12.37 -6.28 47.81
CA GLN A 621 -13.65 -5.77 47.32
C GLN A 621 -13.54 -4.31 46.86
N ARG A 622 -12.89 -3.45 47.63
CA ARG A 622 -12.63 -2.05 47.27
C ARG A 622 -11.82 -1.95 45.97
N PHE A 623 -10.76 -2.75 45.86
CA PHE A 623 -9.92 -2.76 44.66
C PHE A 623 -10.71 -3.21 43.42
N ILE A 624 -11.48 -4.29 43.53
CA ILE A 624 -12.31 -4.81 42.43
C ILE A 624 -13.34 -3.77 41.98
N ALA A 625 -13.99 -3.08 42.91
CA ALA A 625 -14.94 -2.00 42.60
C ALA A 625 -14.25 -0.86 41.84
N TRP A 626 -13.13 -0.33 42.37
CA TRP A 626 -12.37 0.73 41.71
C TRP A 626 -11.89 0.33 40.31
N VAL A 627 -11.36 -0.88 40.14
CA VAL A 627 -10.93 -1.37 38.82
C VAL A 627 -12.11 -1.42 37.84
N THR A 628 -13.28 -1.82 38.31
CA THR A 628 -14.48 -1.97 37.47
C THR A 628 -15.06 -0.62 37.05
N ASP A 629 -15.06 0.36 37.97
CA ASP A 629 -15.68 1.66 37.79
C ASP A 629 -14.77 2.68 37.10
N THR A 630 -13.46 2.66 37.40
CA THR A 630 -12.49 3.66 36.92
C THR A 630 -11.76 3.22 35.65
N ILE A 631 -11.33 1.96 35.57
CA ILE A 631 -10.46 1.51 34.47
C ILE A 631 -11.29 1.11 33.25
N THR A 632 -11.37 2.01 32.29
CA THR A 632 -12.13 1.78 31.05
C THR A 632 -11.54 0.63 30.20
N SER A 633 -10.21 0.54 30.13
CA SER A 633 -9.51 -0.48 29.33
C SER A 633 -9.81 -1.89 29.81
N TYR A 634 -10.50 -2.69 28.98
CA TYR A 634 -10.80 -4.10 29.28
C TYR A 634 -9.53 -4.91 29.58
N ARG A 635 -8.47 -4.75 28.78
CA ARG A 635 -7.22 -5.50 28.99
C ARG A 635 -6.55 -5.15 30.32
N LYS A 636 -6.50 -3.86 30.67
CA LYS A 636 -5.90 -3.42 31.94
C LYS A 636 -6.70 -3.93 33.13
N ARG A 637 -8.04 -3.93 33.05
CA ARG A 637 -8.91 -4.59 34.06
C ARG A 637 -8.60 -6.07 34.23
N GLN A 638 -8.47 -6.81 33.12
CA GLN A 638 -8.13 -8.24 33.18
C GLN A 638 -6.74 -8.50 33.80
N HIS A 639 -5.79 -7.59 33.62
CA HIS A 639 -4.48 -7.71 34.27
C HIS A 639 -4.57 -7.42 35.77
N LEU A 640 -5.28 -6.35 36.17
CA LEU A 640 -5.45 -5.94 37.56
C LEU A 640 -6.20 -7.00 38.38
N LEU A 641 -7.22 -7.62 37.80
CA LEU A 641 -8.07 -8.62 38.45
C LEU A 641 -7.58 -10.07 38.30
N LYS A 642 -6.37 -10.28 37.76
CA LYS A 642 -5.83 -11.62 37.59
C LYS A 642 -5.47 -12.23 38.96
N THR A 643 -5.95 -13.45 39.22
CA THR A 643 -5.74 -14.14 40.49
C THR A 643 -4.43 -14.95 40.53
N GLU A 644 -4.06 -15.58 39.42
CA GLU A 644 -2.87 -16.44 39.32
C GLU A 644 -2.16 -16.32 37.97
N ILE A 645 -0.86 -16.60 37.94
CA ILE A 645 -0.04 -16.75 36.72
C ILE A 645 0.17 -18.24 36.47
N THR A 646 -0.43 -18.77 35.41
CA THR A 646 -0.24 -20.18 35.04
C THR A 646 0.95 -20.34 34.09
N ALA A 647 1.52 -21.55 34.00
CA ALA A 647 2.56 -21.87 33.00
C ALA A 647 2.10 -21.59 31.56
N ARG A 648 0.81 -21.80 31.29
CA ARG A 648 0.18 -21.48 30.00
C ARG A 648 0.18 -19.97 29.72
N ASP A 649 -0.06 -19.14 30.74
CA ASP A 649 0.00 -17.68 30.61
C ASP A 649 1.41 -17.22 30.23
N GLN A 650 2.43 -17.70 30.95
CA GLN A 650 3.83 -17.36 30.68
C GLN A 650 4.26 -17.74 29.26
N SER A 651 3.95 -18.96 28.82
CA SER A 651 4.24 -19.41 27.46
C SER A 651 3.56 -18.52 26.40
N ARG A 652 2.28 -18.18 26.62
CA ARG A 652 1.50 -17.31 25.73
C ARG A 652 2.06 -15.90 25.69
N TRP A 653 2.43 -15.33 26.84
CA TRP A 653 3.00 -13.98 26.92
C TRP A 653 4.38 -13.91 26.29
N ARG A 654 5.27 -14.87 26.55
CA ARG A 654 6.57 -14.98 25.87
C ARG A 654 6.41 -15.00 24.36
N THR A 655 5.56 -15.88 23.84
CA THR A 655 5.27 -15.97 22.40
C THR A 655 4.72 -14.65 21.84
N ARG A 656 3.85 -13.97 22.59
CA ARG A 656 3.17 -12.74 22.14
C ARG A 656 4.03 -11.48 22.22
N HIS A 657 4.86 -11.34 23.25
CA HIS A 657 5.57 -10.11 23.56
C HIS A 657 7.01 -10.13 23.07
N LEU A 658 7.64 -11.31 23.05
CA LEU A 658 9.00 -11.53 22.54
C LEU A 658 9.01 -12.16 21.15
N GLY A 659 8.00 -12.95 20.80
CA GLY A 659 7.83 -13.52 19.45
C GLY A 659 6.95 -12.69 18.52
N ASP A 660 6.69 -13.24 17.33
CA ASP A 660 5.74 -12.68 16.36
C ASP A 660 4.84 -13.78 15.78
N ASP A 661 3.60 -13.85 16.28
CA ASP A 661 2.60 -14.86 15.97
C ASP A 661 1.70 -14.51 14.77
N ARG A 662 1.99 -13.39 14.07
CA ARG A 662 1.21 -13.01 12.89
C ARG A 662 1.33 -14.07 11.80
N GLN A 663 0.22 -14.33 11.09
CA GLN A 663 0.19 -15.28 9.96
C GLN A 663 1.32 -15.04 8.94
N PHE A 664 1.68 -13.78 8.70
CA PHE A 664 2.78 -13.42 7.82
C PHE A 664 4.13 -13.95 8.31
N SER A 665 4.41 -13.82 9.60
CA SER A 665 5.66 -14.27 10.21
C SER A 665 5.70 -15.80 10.32
N GLN A 666 4.57 -16.43 10.67
CA GLN A 666 4.44 -17.90 10.63
C GLN A 666 4.70 -18.48 9.23
N LEU A 667 4.19 -17.82 8.18
CA LEU A 667 4.43 -18.22 6.80
C LEU A 667 5.93 -18.19 6.44
N LEU A 668 6.65 -17.14 6.85
CA LEU A 668 8.09 -17.03 6.64
C LEU A 668 8.88 -18.03 7.48
N SER A 669 8.51 -18.23 8.75
CA SER A 669 9.12 -19.25 9.60
C SER A 669 9.01 -20.63 8.95
N ARG A 670 7.82 -21.02 8.49
CA ARG A 670 7.60 -22.30 7.79
C ARG A 670 8.46 -22.40 6.54
N TYR A 671 8.52 -21.35 5.72
CA TYR A 671 9.35 -21.34 4.52
C TYR A 671 10.83 -21.55 4.85
N PHE A 672 11.37 -20.81 5.82
CA PHE A 672 12.78 -20.94 6.19
C PHE A 672 13.09 -22.31 6.80
N THR A 673 12.23 -22.83 7.68
CA THR A 673 12.40 -24.17 8.27
C THR A 673 12.45 -25.27 7.22
N GLN A 674 11.59 -25.19 6.18
CA GLN A 674 11.53 -26.22 5.15
C GLN A 674 12.61 -26.09 4.05
N ASN A 675 13.16 -24.89 3.83
CA ASN A 675 14.03 -24.62 2.67
C ASN A 675 15.48 -24.27 3.04
N LEU A 676 15.80 -24.08 4.33
CA LEU A 676 17.17 -23.86 4.79
C LEU A 676 17.70 -25.09 5.52
N ARG A 677 19.01 -25.33 5.38
CA ARG A 677 19.72 -26.36 6.14
C ARG A 677 20.41 -25.71 7.32
N PHE A 678 20.17 -26.24 8.50
CA PHE A 678 20.76 -25.80 9.74
C PHE A 678 21.72 -26.86 10.30
N ARG A 679 22.72 -26.42 11.07
CA ARG A 679 23.54 -27.33 11.88
C ARG A 679 22.73 -27.81 13.10
N ALA A 680 23.08 -28.99 13.59
CA ALA A 680 22.50 -29.50 14.84
C ALA A 680 22.98 -28.59 16.00
N GLY A 681 22.05 -28.04 16.77
CA GLY A 681 22.37 -27.15 17.90
C GLY A 681 21.16 -26.44 18.50
N TYR A 682 20.15 -26.12 17.70
CA TYR A 682 18.90 -25.53 18.18
C TYR A 682 17.73 -26.49 18.02
N GLN A 683 16.87 -26.57 19.05
CA GLN A 683 15.56 -27.22 18.94
C GLN A 683 14.67 -26.50 17.92
N GLU A 684 14.69 -25.16 17.93
CA GLU A 684 14.01 -24.29 16.96
C GLU A 684 15.03 -23.44 16.19
N PRO A 685 15.51 -23.92 15.03
CA PRO A 685 16.52 -23.20 14.25
C PRO A 685 15.97 -21.91 13.64
N VAL A 686 14.65 -21.74 13.49
CA VAL A 686 14.02 -20.54 12.95
C VAL A 686 13.04 -19.96 13.96
N ALA A 687 13.20 -18.69 14.32
CA ALA A 687 12.24 -18.00 15.19
C ALA A 687 11.97 -16.56 14.72
N ALA A 688 10.70 -16.18 14.79
CA ALA A 688 10.24 -14.82 14.55
C ALA A 688 10.23 -14.04 15.88
N VAL A 689 10.83 -12.86 15.90
CA VAL A 689 11.05 -12.03 17.09
C VAL A 689 10.23 -10.75 16.98
N SER A 690 9.73 -10.29 18.11
CA SER A 690 8.97 -9.05 18.28
C SER A 690 9.77 -7.84 17.82
N TYR A 691 9.34 -7.23 16.71
CA TYR A 691 9.94 -6.00 16.19
C TYR A 691 9.97 -4.87 17.23
N PRO A 692 8.88 -4.57 17.98
CA PRO A 692 8.94 -3.57 19.04
C PRO A 692 9.92 -3.90 20.17
N ALA A 693 10.06 -5.17 20.55
CA ALA A 693 10.99 -5.58 21.61
C ALA A 693 12.45 -5.33 21.18
N THR A 694 12.80 -5.68 19.95
CA THR A 694 14.16 -5.44 19.39
C THR A 694 14.49 -3.96 19.34
N ALA A 695 13.57 -3.11 18.89
CA ALA A 695 13.75 -1.67 18.83
C ALA A 695 13.93 -1.04 20.23
N ARG A 696 13.14 -1.50 21.21
CA ARG A 696 13.25 -1.03 22.59
C ARG A 696 14.56 -1.44 23.25
N LEU A 697 15.00 -2.69 23.08
CA LEU A 697 16.29 -3.13 23.62
C LEU A 697 17.45 -2.35 23.01
N LEU A 698 17.43 -2.10 21.69
CA LEU A 698 18.44 -1.27 21.04
C LEU A 698 18.54 0.13 21.68
N GLN A 699 17.39 0.75 22.00
CA GLN A 699 17.36 2.03 22.72
C GLN A 699 17.95 1.91 24.13
N ARG A 700 17.61 0.86 24.88
CA ARG A 700 18.16 0.63 26.23
C ARG A 700 19.68 0.43 26.22
N PHE A 701 20.23 -0.20 25.18
CA PHE A 701 21.69 -0.32 25.02
C PHE A 701 22.40 1.00 24.71
N SER A 702 21.66 2.08 24.43
CA SER A 702 22.22 3.43 24.23
C SER A 702 23.35 3.44 23.20
N VAL A 703 23.13 2.76 22.07
CA VAL A 703 24.02 2.76 20.89
C VAL A 703 23.76 4.04 20.10
N PRO A 704 24.77 4.91 19.88
CA PRO A 704 24.58 6.16 19.16
C PRO A 704 24.32 5.85 17.67
N LEU A 705 23.14 6.26 17.20
CA LEU A 705 22.71 6.08 15.81
C LEU A 705 22.04 7.37 15.33
N PRO A 706 22.41 7.91 14.15
CA PRO A 706 21.68 9.03 13.57
C PRO A 706 20.22 8.64 13.33
N SER A 707 19.28 9.50 13.74
CA SER A 707 17.83 9.21 13.72
C SER A 707 17.31 8.79 12.34
N GLU A 708 17.84 9.40 11.28
CA GLU A 708 17.46 9.18 9.89
C GLU A 708 18.26 8.08 9.18
N SER A 709 19.31 7.54 9.80
CA SER A 709 20.16 6.53 9.16
C SER A 709 19.46 5.18 9.01
N THR A 710 19.55 4.60 7.81
CA THR A 710 19.07 3.23 7.57
C THR A 710 19.94 2.15 8.23
N LEU A 711 21.11 2.50 8.76
CA LEU A 711 21.94 1.57 9.54
C LEU A 711 21.25 1.11 10.84
N ARG A 712 20.24 1.85 11.31
CA ARG A 712 19.38 1.40 12.43
C ARG A 712 18.78 0.01 12.19
N TYR A 713 18.48 -0.34 10.94
CA TYR A 713 17.94 -1.66 10.60
C TYR A 713 18.98 -2.76 10.76
N ALA A 714 20.25 -2.48 10.46
CA ALA A 714 21.36 -3.41 10.70
C ALA A 714 21.58 -3.59 12.21
N ALA A 715 21.56 -2.50 12.97
CA ALA A 715 21.66 -2.55 14.44
C ALA A 715 20.49 -3.34 15.07
N GLN A 716 19.26 -3.12 14.61
CA GLN A 716 18.09 -3.90 15.03
C GLN A 716 18.23 -5.38 14.65
N ALA A 717 18.83 -5.70 13.50
CA ALA A 717 19.10 -7.09 13.13
C ALA A 717 20.11 -7.74 14.08
N VAL A 718 21.18 -7.04 14.50
CA VAL A 718 22.11 -7.54 15.53
C VAL A 718 21.35 -7.88 16.82
N VAL A 719 20.51 -6.96 17.32
CA VAL A 719 19.69 -7.20 18.52
C VAL A 719 18.71 -8.34 18.31
N THR A 720 18.10 -8.46 17.13
CA THR A 720 17.22 -9.59 16.77
C THR A 720 17.94 -10.93 16.88
N GLY A 721 19.21 -10.99 16.48
CA GLY A 721 20.03 -12.20 16.60
C GLY A 721 20.36 -12.58 18.04
N CYS A 722 20.31 -11.63 18.97
CA CYS A 722 20.58 -11.86 20.39
C CYS A 722 19.39 -12.52 21.13
N PHE A 723 18.19 -12.54 20.55
CA PHE A 723 17.02 -13.24 21.11
C PHE A 723 17.15 -14.76 20.99
N THR A 724 18.07 -15.31 21.78
CA THR A 724 18.24 -16.74 22.04
C THR A 724 17.55 -17.12 23.34
N PRO A 725 17.18 -18.40 23.55
CA PRO A 725 16.60 -18.85 24.81
C PRO A 725 17.45 -18.43 26.03
N ALA A 726 18.77 -18.65 25.97
CA ALA A 726 19.70 -18.26 27.04
C ALA A 726 19.67 -16.77 27.37
N TYR A 727 19.59 -15.89 26.36
CA TYR A 727 19.52 -14.45 26.60
C TYR A 727 18.14 -14.01 27.12
N ILE A 728 17.06 -14.67 26.67
CA ILE A 728 15.70 -14.41 27.18
C ILE A 728 15.62 -14.80 28.66
N ASP A 729 16.20 -15.95 29.04
CA ASP A 729 16.25 -16.39 30.43
C ASP A 729 17.10 -15.45 31.29
N LEU A 730 18.25 -14.99 30.79
CA LEU A 730 19.05 -13.95 31.46
C LEU A 730 18.24 -12.66 31.70
N LEU A 731 17.48 -12.20 30.70
CA LEU A 731 16.62 -11.03 30.84
C LEU A 731 15.50 -11.25 31.86
N ALA A 732 14.87 -12.44 31.88
CA ALA A 732 13.86 -12.79 32.86
C ALA A 732 14.44 -12.77 34.28
N THR A 733 15.55 -13.46 34.49
CA THR A 733 16.25 -13.55 35.79
C THR A 733 16.68 -12.17 36.29
N TYR A 734 17.26 -11.35 35.41
CA TYR A 734 17.59 -9.96 35.74
C TYR A 734 16.36 -9.15 36.14
N SER A 735 15.25 -9.28 35.40
CA SER A 735 14.00 -8.58 35.73
C SER A 735 13.41 -9.06 37.05
N THR A 736 13.46 -10.37 37.35
CA THR A 736 13.03 -10.91 38.65
C THR A 736 13.88 -10.32 39.78
N ALA A 737 15.21 -10.35 39.65
CA ALA A 737 16.12 -9.82 40.63
C ALA A 737 15.87 -8.31 40.89
N TRP A 738 15.61 -7.54 39.84
CA TRP A 738 15.29 -6.12 39.96
C TRP A 738 13.93 -5.90 40.67
N GLU A 739 12.88 -6.63 40.27
CA GLU A 739 11.54 -6.54 40.85
C GLU A 739 11.52 -6.82 42.36
N ILE A 740 12.33 -7.75 42.84
CA ILE A 740 12.33 -8.18 44.25
C ILE A 740 13.47 -7.58 45.09
N SER A 741 14.37 -6.80 44.49
CA SER A 741 15.59 -6.27 45.12
C SER A 741 15.36 -5.48 46.42
N HIS A 742 14.15 -4.95 46.63
CA HIS A 742 13.76 -4.17 47.80
C HIS A 742 12.87 -4.95 48.77
N ASN A 743 12.58 -6.23 48.49
CA ASN A 743 11.82 -7.12 49.36
C ASN A 743 12.76 -8.20 49.90
N GLU A 744 13.16 -8.06 51.17
CA GLU A 744 14.16 -8.93 51.82
C GLU A 744 13.78 -10.41 51.79
N ALA A 745 12.51 -10.74 52.04
CA ALA A 745 12.03 -12.11 52.05
C ALA A 745 12.10 -12.75 50.65
N LEU A 746 11.64 -12.04 49.62
CA LEU A 746 11.70 -12.52 48.24
C LEU A 746 13.14 -12.59 47.73
N TRP A 747 13.97 -11.62 48.08
CA TRP A 747 15.38 -11.58 47.69
C TRP A 747 16.18 -12.75 48.30
N SER A 748 15.99 -13.02 49.60
CA SER A 748 16.63 -14.15 50.29
C SER A 748 16.30 -15.47 49.59
N ALA A 749 15.01 -15.72 49.31
CA ALA A 749 14.57 -16.92 48.60
C ALA A 749 15.16 -17.04 47.19
N PHE A 750 15.27 -15.94 46.45
CA PHE A 750 15.85 -15.92 45.10
C PHE A 750 17.35 -16.18 45.10
N SER A 751 18.08 -15.59 46.05
CA SER A 751 19.54 -15.73 46.16
C SER A 751 20.00 -17.15 46.51
N GLN A 752 19.15 -17.94 47.18
CA GLN A 752 19.43 -19.34 47.50
C GLN A 752 19.28 -20.28 46.29
N LEU A 753 18.55 -19.86 45.26
CA LEU A 753 18.19 -20.69 44.09
C LEU A 753 19.00 -20.36 42.84
N THR A 754 19.83 -19.31 42.86
CA THR A 754 20.55 -18.81 41.69
C THR A 754 22.06 -18.84 41.92
N ASP A 755 22.78 -19.66 41.15
CA ASP A 755 24.25 -19.66 41.13
C ASP A 755 24.75 -18.32 40.56
N SER A 756 25.50 -17.59 41.37
CA SER A 756 25.81 -16.18 41.14
C SER A 756 27.00 -15.99 40.19
N ASP A 757 26.75 -16.09 38.88
CA ASP A 757 27.58 -15.38 37.92
C ASP A 757 27.44 -13.85 38.19
N GLY A 758 28.55 -13.13 38.30
CA GLY A 758 28.65 -11.76 38.83
C GLY A 758 27.81 -10.65 38.17
N GLN A 759 26.94 -10.96 37.20
CA GLN A 759 26.00 -10.04 36.54
C GLN A 759 24.67 -9.83 37.32
N LEU A 760 24.44 -10.58 38.41
CA LEU A 760 23.26 -10.45 39.29
C LEU A 760 23.57 -9.77 40.63
N ASN A 761 24.74 -9.14 40.76
CA ASN A 761 25.14 -8.43 41.98
C ASN A 761 24.16 -7.26 42.29
N PRO A 762 23.68 -7.10 43.54
CA PRO A 762 22.87 -5.96 43.98
C PRO A 762 23.38 -4.59 43.52
N SER A 763 24.69 -4.37 43.50
CA SER A 763 25.30 -3.12 43.04
C SER A 763 25.04 -2.84 41.55
N TYR A 764 24.95 -3.89 40.72
CA TYR A 764 24.60 -3.79 39.30
C TYR A 764 23.10 -3.50 39.09
N LEU A 765 22.24 -4.09 39.93
CA LEU A 765 20.78 -3.88 39.91
C LEU A 765 20.36 -2.46 40.31
N GLN A 766 21.17 -1.79 41.15
CA GLN A 766 20.91 -0.42 41.61
C GLN A 766 21.20 0.66 40.55
N VAL A 767 21.91 0.32 39.46
CA VAL A 767 22.17 1.29 38.38
C VAL A 767 20.96 1.37 37.44
N LYS A 768 20.17 2.44 37.59
CA LYS A 768 19.02 2.74 36.73
C LYS A 768 19.46 2.68 35.24
N ASN A 769 18.82 1.79 34.46
CA ASN A 769 19.01 1.56 33.01
C ASN A 769 20.10 0.58 32.53
N GLN A 770 20.81 -0.16 33.39
CA GLN A 770 21.77 -1.18 32.93
C GLN A 770 21.11 -2.56 32.67
N VAL A 771 20.66 -2.81 31.44
CA VAL A 771 20.19 -4.14 31.00
C VAL A 771 21.39 -5.07 30.77
N PRO A 772 21.31 -6.38 31.13
CA PRO A 772 22.35 -7.34 30.78
C PRO A 772 22.66 -7.31 29.28
N LEU A 773 23.94 -7.14 28.96
CA LEU A 773 24.41 -7.19 27.58
C LEU A 773 24.47 -8.64 27.09
N PRO A 774 24.20 -8.91 25.79
CA PRO A 774 24.32 -10.25 25.22
C PRO A 774 25.71 -10.89 25.43
N TRP A 775 26.76 -10.08 25.33
CA TRP A 775 28.14 -10.41 25.69
C TRP A 775 28.85 -9.14 26.21
N PRO A 776 29.98 -9.26 26.93
CA PRO A 776 30.60 -8.13 27.67
C PRO A 776 30.87 -6.89 26.82
N ASP A 777 31.41 -7.07 25.62
CA ASP A 777 31.82 -5.97 24.74
C ASP A 777 30.70 -5.50 23.77
N PHE A 778 29.47 -6.01 23.88
CA PHE A 778 28.40 -5.84 22.89
C PHE A 778 28.17 -4.38 22.46
N ARG A 779 27.99 -3.47 23.42
CA ARG A 779 27.69 -2.06 23.13
C ARG A 779 28.85 -1.39 22.41
N ALA A 780 30.06 -1.62 22.89
CA ALA A 780 31.28 -1.06 22.30
C ALA A 780 31.51 -1.61 20.89
N GLU A 781 31.34 -2.92 20.72
CA GLU A 781 31.49 -3.60 19.43
C GLU A 781 30.48 -3.07 18.42
N LEU A 782 29.20 -3.05 18.77
CA LEU A 782 28.16 -2.59 17.85
C LEU A 782 28.37 -1.11 17.47
N THR A 783 28.74 -0.26 18.44
CA THR A 783 29.06 1.15 18.17
C THR A 783 30.27 1.29 17.25
N GLY A 784 31.36 0.57 17.52
CA GLY A 784 32.56 0.59 16.70
C GLY A 784 32.34 0.03 15.30
N ARG A 785 31.55 -1.05 15.17
CA ARG A 785 31.23 -1.67 13.87
C ARG A 785 30.31 -0.83 13.00
N LEU A 786 29.58 0.13 13.59
CA LEU A 786 28.69 1.06 12.89
C LEU A 786 29.33 2.41 12.61
N SER A 787 30.56 2.67 13.09
CA SER A 787 31.24 3.94 12.86
C SER A 787 31.75 4.08 11.42
N ASP A 788 32.07 5.32 11.04
CA ASP A 788 32.61 5.65 9.72
C ASP A 788 34.02 5.10 9.49
N ASP A 789 34.75 4.79 10.57
CA ASP A 789 36.04 4.10 10.56
C ASP A 789 36.12 3.05 11.68
N PRO A 790 35.61 1.83 11.43
CA PRO A 790 35.55 0.79 12.46
C PRO A 790 36.95 0.29 12.86
N ALA A 791 37.94 0.32 11.97
CA ALA A 791 39.29 -0.14 12.29
C ALA A 791 39.94 0.79 13.34
N THR A 792 39.93 2.10 13.07
CA THR A 792 40.48 3.10 14.01
C THR A 792 39.66 3.20 15.29
N THR A 793 38.34 3.04 15.22
CA THR A 793 37.50 3.10 16.43
C THR A 793 37.72 1.88 17.33
N MET A 794 37.82 0.68 16.75
CA MET A 794 37.92 -0.54 17.53
C MET A 794 39.33 -0.80 18.05
N ILE A 795 40.40 -0.38 17.35
CA ILE A 795 41.78 -0.64 17.78
C ILE A 795 42.16 0.04 19.10
N GLN A 796 41.39 1.04 19.53
CA GLN A 796 41.60 1.82 20.77
C GLN A 796 41.39 1.00 22.06
N ARG A 797 40.94 -0.26 21.97
CA ARG A 797 40.74 -1.14 23.13
C ARG A 797 41.09 -2.58 22.82
N SER A 798 41.35 -3.36 23.87
CA SER A 798 41.45 -4.81 23.79
C SER A 798 40.06 -5.44 23.67
N TRP A 799 39.96 -6.53 22.91
CA TRP A 799 38.72 -7.27 22.68
C TRP A 799 38.92 -8.75 23.00
N HIS A 800 37.92 -9.36 23.62
CA HIS A 800 37.98 -10.79 23.95
C HIS A 800 37.86 -11.69 22.71
N THR A 801 37.18 -11.20 21.67
CA THR A 801 36.76 -12.01 20.52
C THR A 801 37.34 -11.51 19.19
N TYR A 802 38.20 -10.49 19.20
CA TYR A 802 38.87 -9.95 18.00
C TYR A 802 40.38 -9.95 18.13
N GLN A 803 41.03 -10.40 17.08
CA GLN A 803 42.47 -10.25 16.89
C GLN A 803 42.78 -8.91 16.23
N HIS A 804 43.95 -8.35 16.53
CA HIS A 804 44.40 -7.08 15.95
C HIS A 804 44.34 -7.08 14.41
N ARG A 805 44.77 -8.18 13.77
CA ARG A 805 44.69 -8.36 12.31
C ARG A 805 43.25 -8.28 11.78
N GLU A 806 42.27 -8.80 12.51
CA GLU A 806 40.85 -8.76 12.11
C GLU A 806 40.33 -7.33 12.17
N ILE A 807 40.70 -6.58 13.22
CA ILE A 807 40.32 -5.16 13.40
C ILE A 807 40.87 -4.30 12.27
N THR A 808 42.15 -4.46 11.91
CA THR A 808 42.78 -3.69 10.82
C THR A 808 42.15 -3.95 9.45
N GLN A 809 41.43 -5.06 9.28
CA GLN A 809 40.74 -5.40 8.03
C GLN A 809 39.27 -4.97 8.01
N LEU A 810 38.75 -4.42 9.13
CA LEU A 810 37.37 -3.94 9.18
C LEU A 810 37.17 -2.78 8.22
N LYS A 811 36.05 -2.84 7.50
CA LYS A 811 35.63 -1.79 6.57
C LYS A 811 34.34 -1.14 7.06
N PRO A 812 34.14 0.17 6.79
CA PRO A 812 32.90 0.86 7.12
C PRO A 812 31.68 0.18 6.49
N VAL A 813 30.53 0.26 7.14
CA VAL A 813 29.29 -0.32 6.62
C VAL A 813 28.74 0.55 5.50
N PHE A 814 28.93 0.12 4.25
CA PHE A 814 28.30 0.76 3.11
C PHE A 814 26.92 0.15 2.82
N ALA A 815 25.87 0.87 3.20
CA ALA A 815 24.47 0.49 3.00
C ALA A 815 24.16 0.20 1.53
N ILE A 816 23.48 -0.91 1.27
CA ILE A 816 23.22 -1.44 -0.07
C ILE A 816 21.92 -0.84 -0.61
N ARG A 817 21.94 -0.31 -1.84
CA ARG A 817 20.70 0.07 -2.56
C ARG A 817 20.47 -0.90 -3.71
N ALA A 818 19.27 -1.49 -3.76
CA ALA A 818 18.90 -2.37 -4.86
C ALA A 818 18.86 -1.58 -6.18
N PRO A 819 19.68 -1.94 -7.19
CA PRO A 819 19.77 -1.15 -8.41
C PRO A 819 18.48 -1.23 -9.23
N HIS A 820 18.14 -0.13 -9.91
CA HIS A 820 16.98 -0.06 -10.79
C HIS A 820 17.37 0.37 -12.21
N HIS A 821 17.74 -0.60 -13.04
CA HIS A 821 18.21 -0.38 -14.42
C HIS A 821 17.13 -0.55 -15.49
N SER A 822 15.84 -0.50 -15.11
CA SER A 822 14.74 -0.64 -16.06
C SER A 822 14.68 0.56 -17.01
N ILE A 823 14.72 0.28 -18.32
CA ILE A 823 14.50 1.27 -19.39
C ILE A 823 13.00 1.50 -19.69
N GLY A 824 12.13 0.64 -19.16
CA GLY A 824 10.69 0.70 -19.37
C GLY A 824 10.00 1.70 -18.44
N GLY A 825 8.95 2.37 -18.91
CA GLY A 825 8.13 3.26 -18.10
C GLY A 825 7.27 4.21 -18.92
N GLU A 826 6.76 5.27 -18.27
CA GLU A 826 6.15 6.42 -18.95
C GLU A 826 7.15 7.01 -19.96
N VAL A 827 6.73 7.32 -21.19
CA VAL A 827 7.66 7.83 -22.23
C VAL A 827 7.83 9.35 -22.13
N HIS A 828 6.72 10.05 -21.98
CA HIS A 828 6.63 11.50 -21.83
C HIS A 828 5.50 11.81 -20.85
N LYS A 829 5.51 13.01 -20.28
CA LYS A 829 4.43 13.51 -19.43
C LYS A 829 3.14 13.67 -20.21
N GLU A 830 2.03 13.65 -19.49
CA GLU A 830 0.69 13.61 -20.09
C GLU A 830 0.26 14.93 -20.74
N THR A 831 0.73 16.05 -20.20
CA THR A 831 0.43 17.38 -20.73
C THR A 831 1.09 17.59 -22.08
N VAL A 832 0.28 17.88 -23.09
CA VAL A 832 0.74 18.23 -24.44
C VAL A 832 0.75 19.76 -24.58
N PHE A 833 1.87 20.29 -25.04
CA PHE A 833 2.08 21.69 -25.35
C PHE A 833 2.05 21.91 -26.86
N SER A 834 1.72 23.15 -27.26
CA SER A 834 1.82 23.61 -28.64
C SER A 834 3.25 24.03 -28.96
N PRO A 835 3.90 23.46 -30.00
CA PRO A 835 5.26 23.81 -30.40
C PRO A 835 5.34 24.98 -31.40
N LYS A 836 4.21 25.63 -31.73
CA LYS A 836 4.14 26.63 -32.82
C LYS A 836 5.24 27.71 -32.83
N HIS A 837 5.67 28.17 -31.65
CA HIS A 837 6.71 29.20 -31.52
C HIS A 837 8.03 28.63 -30.99
N TYR A 838 8.13 27.32 -30.82
CA TYR A 838 9.26 26.68 -30.15
C TYR A 838 10.56 26.87 -30.93
N ASP A 839 10.52 26.73 -32.25
CA ASP A 839 11.72 26.85 -33.09
C ASP A 839 12.27 28.29 -33.13
N GLN A 840 11.43 29.28 -32.85
CA GLN A 840 11.79 30.71 -32.87
C GLN A 840 12.21 31.23 -31.49
N THR A 841 11.49 30.84 -30.43
CA THR A 841 11.65 31.43 -29.09
C THR A 841 12.18 30.44 -28.05
N GLY A 842 12.22 29.15 -28.36
CA GLY A 842 12.48 28.07 -27.40
C GLY A 842 11.32 27.86 -26.40
N GLU A 843 10.15 28.46 -26.66
CA GLU A 843 9.00 28.41 -25.75
C GLU A 843 7.87 27.53 -26.27
N VAL A 844 7.19 26.87 -25.34
CA VAL A 844 5.97 26.11 -25.62
C VAL A 844 4.77 26.78 -25.01
N THR A 845 3.62 26.63 -25.66
CA THR A 845 2.35 27.23 -25.20
C THR A 845 1.40 26.17 -24.65
N GLN A 846 0.71 26.47 -23.55
CA GLN A 846 -0.41 25.68 -23.04
C GLN A 846 -1.56 26.59 -22.59
N ARG A 847 -2.78 26.05 -22.56
CA ARG A 847 -3.94 26.73 -21.98
C ARG A 847 -4.06 26.39 -20.49
N VAL A 848 -4.15 27.42 -19.66
CA VAL A 848 -4.17 27.31 -18.19
C VAL A 848 -5.44 27.98 -17.66
N ALA A 849 -6.05 27.38 -16.64
CA ALA A 849 -7.23 27.90 -15.97
C ALA A 849 -6.93 29.22 -15.26
N ILE A 850 -7.81 30.22 -15.38
CA ILE A 850 -7.59 31.55 -14.77
C ILE A 850 -7.50 31.48 -13.25
N SER A 851 -8.23 30.54 -12.62
CA SER A 851 -8.16 30.24 -11.19
C SER A 851 -6.79 29.74 -10.70
N SER A 852 -5.93 29.29 -11.62
CA SER A 852 -4.57 28.82 -11.30
C SER A 852 -3.49 29.86 -11.57
N LEU A 853 -3.88 31.04 -12.04
CA LEU A 853 -2.96 32.17 -12.23
C LEU A 853 -2.57 32.79 -10.89
N LYS A 854 -1.39 33.40 -10.88
CA LYS A 854 -0.86 34.14 -9.73
C LYS A 854 -0.18 35.41 -10.21
N LEU A 855 -0.38 36.49 -9.46
CA LEU A 855 0.40 37.71 -9.63
C LEU A 855 1.75 37.53 -8.92
N ALA A 856 2.84 37.87 -9.59
CA ALA A 856 4.17 37.86 -8.98
C ALA A 856 4.25 38.87 -7.83
N LYS A 857 5.16 38.65 -6.87
CA LYS A 857 5.27 39.51 -5.67
C LYS A 857 5.57 40.98 -5.99
N ASN A 858 6.22 41.24 -7.12
CA ASN A 858 6.50 42.59 -7.63
C ASN A 858 5.31 43.21 -8.39
N GLY A 859 4.20 42.51 -8.60
CA GLY A 859 3.02 43.03 -9.29
C GLY A 859 3.12 43.12 -10.82
N ASP A 860 4.30 42.85 -11.38
CA ASP A 860 4.57 43.10 -12.80
C ASP A 860 4.06 42.00 -13.73
N GLN A 861 4.09 40.74 -13.27
CA GLN A 861 3.87 39.57 -14.12
C GLN A 861 2.77 38.65 -13.60
N ILE A 862 1.96 38.14 -14.54
CA ILE A 862 0.99 37.07 -14.27
C ILE A 862 1.61 35.74 -14.66
N THR A 863 1.64 34.80 -13.73
CA THR A 863 2.22 33.47 -13.93
C THR A 863 1.16 32.38 -13.78
N GLY A 864 1.34 31.27 -14.48
CA GLY A 864 0.43 30.12 -14.42
C GLY A 864 1.13 28.85 -14.86
N ALA A 865 1.05 27.78 -14.06
CA ALA A 865 1.66 26.48 -14.37
C ALA A 865 3.14 26.55 -14.81
N LYS A 866 3.95 27.39 -14.12
CA LYS A 866 5.36 27.71 -14.40
C LYS A 866 5.62 28.42 -15.74
N GLY A 867 4.59 28.96 -16.37
CA GLY A 867 4.71 29.86 -17.52
C GLY A 867 4.24 31.27 -17.21
N ILE A 868 4.40 32.14 -18.19
CA ILE A 868 4.03 33.55 -18.14
C ILE A 868 2.80 33.75 -19.02
N TYR A 869 1.81 34.45 -18.49
CA TYR A 869 0.74 35.04 -19.28
C TYR A 869 1.15 36.48 -19.56
N ALA A 870 1.53 36.78 -20.80
CA ALA A 870 2.00 38.10 -21.21
C ALA A 870 0.92 38.83 -22.03
N LEU A 871 1.01 40.16 -22.03
CA LEU A 871 0.31 40.98 -23.02
C LEU A 871 0.90 40.66 -24.40
N ALA A 872 0.03 40.37 -25.36
CA ALA A 872 0.44 40.06 -26.72
C ALA A 872 1.04 41.33 -27.36
N PRO A 873 2.12 41.21 -28.17
CA PRO A 873 2.75 42.37 -28.80
C PRO A 873 1.80 43.19 -29.69
N ASP A 874 0.79 42.53 -30.26
CA ASP A 874 -0.26 43.11 -31.11
C ASP A 874 -1.44 43.71 -30.32
N GLY A 875 -1.41 43.63 -28.98
CA GLY A 875 -2.50 44.10 -28.10
C GLY A 875 -3.76 43.22 -28.12
N SER A 876 -3.76 42.11 -28.86
CA SER A 876 -4.97 41.30 -29.12
C SER A 876 -5.66 40.74 -27.87
N ASN A 877 -4.93 40.59 -26.76
CA ASN A 877 -5.46 40.10 -25.47
C ASN A 877 -5.52 41.17 -24.38
N GLN A 878 -5.35 42.46 -24.71
CA GLN A 878 -5.23 43.54 -23.73
C GLN A 878 -6.41 43.62 -22.76
N VAL A 879 -7.64 43.58 -23.27
CA VAL A 879 -8.86 43.63 -22.45
C VAL A 879 -8.88 42.50 -21.43
N VAL A 880 -8.57 41.27 -21.87
CA VAL A 880 -8.51 40.08 -21.01
C VAL A 880 -7.38 40.17 -20.01
N TYR A 881 -6.20 40.61 -20.45
CA TYR A 881 -5.02 40.73 -19.59
C TYR A 881 -5.25 41.73 -18.45
N THR A 882 -5.77 42.92 -18.76
CA THR A 882 -6.06 43.95 -17.77
C THR A 882 -7.12 43.50 -16.78
N ALA A 883 -8.23 42.92 -17.25
CA ALA A 883 -9.28 42.41 -16.38
C ALA A 883 -8.77 41.32 -15.42
N VAL A 884 -7.96 40.39 -15.92
CA VAL A 884 -7.34 39.35 -15.08
C VAL A 884 -6.36 39.98 -14.07
N LYS A 885 -5.55 40.95 -14.49
CA LYS A 885 -4.59 41.63 -13.59
C LYS A 885 -5.30 42.34 -12.45
N VAL A 886 -6.34 43.12 -12.75
CA VAL A 886 -7.14 43.85 -11.76
C VAL A 886 -7.77 42.88 -10.74
N ALA A 887 -8.41 41.81 -11.23
CA ALA A 887 -9.04 40.83 -10.35
C ALA A 887 -8.03 40.12 -9.44
N LEU A 888 -6.84 39.79 -9.97
CA LEU A 888 -5.76 39.20 -9.16
C LEU A 888 -5.24 40.18 -8.10
N THR A 889 -5.01 41.45 -8.46
CA THR A 889 -4.54 42.48 -7.52
C THR A 889 -5.54 42.68 -6.37
N ALA A 890 -6.84 42.74 -6.68
CA ALA A 890 -7.90 42.87 -5.69
C ALA A 890 -7.99 41.68 -4.71
N ASN A 891 -7.45 40.52 -5.07
CA ASN A 891 -7.53 39.26 -4.31
C ASN A 891 -6.15 38.73 -3.91
N GLY A 892 -5.25 39.63 -3.49
CA GLY A 892 -3.93 39.25 -2.94
C GLY A 892 -3.04 38.46 -3.90
N GLY A 893 -3.24 38.62 -5.21
CA GLY A 893 -2.50 37.91 -6.26
C GLY A 893 -2.89 36.45 -6.47
N SER A 894 -3.97 35.96 -5.84
CA SER A 894 -4.39 34.57 -5.90
C SER A 894 -5.55 34.36 -6.89
N GLY A 895 -5.28 33.65 -8.00
CA GLY A 895 -6.33 33.30 -8.96
C GLY A 895 -7.47 32.48 -8.37
N LYS A 896 -7.20 31.65 -7.34
CA LYS A 896 -8.24 30.85 -6.68
C LYS A 896 -9.26 31.72 -5.93
N GLN A 897 -8.81 32.86 -5.41
CA GLN A 897 -9.66 33.83 -4.72
C GLN A 897 -10.31 34.78 -5.72
N ALA A 898 -9.57 35.22 -6.73
CA ALA A 898 -10.09 36.10 -7.79
C ALA A 898 -11.15 35.43 -8.67
N PHE A 899 -11.04 34.12 -8.90
CA PHE A 899 -11.91 33.36 -9.79
C PHE A 899 -12.34 32.04 -9.13
N PRO A 900 -13.18 32.07 -8.08
CA PRO A 900 -13.59 30.88 -7.35
C PRO A 900 -14.34 29.88 -8.25
N GLU A 901 -15.13 30.38 -9.21
CA GLU A 901 -15.85 29.57 -10.21
C GLU A 901 -15.03 29.34 -11.50
N ASN A 902 -13.78 29.78 -11.53
CA ASN A 902 -12.91 29.77 -12.70
C ASN A 902 -13.53 30.46 -13.94
N GLN A 903 -14.27 31.55 -13.73
CA GLN A 903 -14.88 32.35 -14.79
C GLN A 903 -14.60 33.84 -14.59
N LEU A 904 -14.47 34.56 -15.70
CA LEU A 904 -14.38 36.02 -15.76
C LEU A 904 -15.18 36.49 -16.97
N VAL A 905 -16.21 37.30 -16.75
CA VAL A 905 -17.01 37.90 -17.82
C VAL A 905 -16.37 39.21 -18.24
N ILE A 906 -16.24 39.42 -19.55
CA ILE A 906 -15.64 40.62 -20.13
C ILE A 906 -16.56 41.10 -21.25
N SER A 907 -17.01 42.35 -21.16
CA SER A 907 -17.84 42.99 -22.19
C SER A 907 -16.94 43.66 -23.22
N THR A 908 -17.02 43.25 -24.49
CA THR A 908 -16.22 43.82 -25.60
C THR A 908 -17.01 44.83 -26.43
N GLY A 909 -18.00 45.51 -25.83
CA GLY A 909 -18.90 46.48 -26.48
C GLY A 909 -19.94 45.86 -27.42
N SER A 910 -19.66 44.71 -28.03
CA SER A 910 -20.57 43.99 -28.95
C SER A 910 -21.17 42.71 -28.34
N GLN A 911 -20.47 42.04 -27.41
CA GLN A 911 -20.90 40.82 -26.72
C GLN A 911 -20.19 40.66 -25.37
N ASP A 912 -20.80 39.89 -24.47
CA ASP A 912 -20.14 39.41 -23.25
C ASP A 912 -19.40 38.10 -23.52
N MET A 913 -18.12 38.05 -23.15
CA MET A 913 -17.27 36.87 -23.28
C MET A 913 -16.91 36.30 -21.92
N VAL A 914 -17.14 34.99 -21.73
CA VAL A 914 -16.71 34.25 -20.55
C VAL A 914 -15.32 33.67 -20.76
N VAL A 915 -14.33 34.18 -20.03
CA VAL A 915 -12.96 33.68 -20.02
C VAL A 915 -12.81 32.65 -18.89
N THR A 916 -12.35 31.44 -19.24
CA THR A 916 -12.09 30.36 -18.28
C THR A 916 -10.64 29.88 -18.29
N LYS A 917 -9.94 30.11 -19.40
CA LYS A 917 -8.55 29.71 -19.63
C LYS A 917 -7.84 30.73 -20.50
N VAL A 918 -6.55 30.94 -20.23
CA VAL A 918 -5.65 31.78 -21.03
C VAL A 918 -4.45 30.98 -21.53
N LYS A 919 -3.78 31.44 -22.59
CA LYS A 919 -2.55 30.81 -23.10
C LYS A 919 -1.36 31.33 -22.29
N VAL A 920 -0.54 30.44 -21.76
CA VAL A 920 0.73 30.78 -21.10
C VAL A 920 1.88 30.19 -21.90
N THR A 921 3.01 30.90 -21.96
CA THR A 921 4.25 30.41 -22.58
C THR A 921 5.28 30.07 -21.51
N LYS A 922 6.14 29.10 -21.80
CA LYS A 922 7.31 28.79 -20.95
C LYS A 922 8.44 28.24 -21.80
N LYS A 923 9.68 28.54 -21.41
CA LYS A 923 10.87 27.89 -21.98
C LYS A 923 10.84 26.39 -21.72
N ALA A 924 11.28 25.62 -22.71
CA ALA A 924 11.37 24.17 -22.61
C ALA A 924 12.57 23.62 -23.37
N THR A 925 13.08 22.48 -22.91
CA THR A 925 14.25 21.81 -23.51
C THR A 925 14.01 20.32 -23.48
N LEU A 926 14.54 19.59 -24.47
CA LEU A 926 14.43 18.12 -24.57
C LEU A 926 12.96 17.64 -24.53
N LEU A 927 12.19 18.03 -25.54
CA LEU A 927 10.78 17.68 -25.68
C LEU A 927 10.58 16.43 -26.55
N THR A 928 9.56 15.64 -26.23
CA THR A 928 9.13 14.49 -27.05
C THR A 928 8.00 14.92 -28.00
N PRO A 929 8.14 14.76 -29.33
CA PRO A 929 7.07 15.03 -30.28
C PRO A 929 5.94 14.00 -30.15
N VAL A 930 4.70 14.46 -30.20
CA VAL A 930 3.48 13.66 -30.13
C VAL A 930 2.50 14.06 -31.23
N HIS A 931 1.47 13.24 -31.48
CA HIS A 931 0.44 13.53 -32.49
C HIS A 931 0.99 13.86 -33.90
N GLN A 932 2.04 13.13 -34.31
CA GLN A 932 2.75 13.34 -35.59
C GLN A 932 3.35 14.76 -35.69
N GLY A 933 3.96 15.26 -34.60
CA GLY A 933 4.64 16.56 -34.58
C GLY A 933 3.73 17.76 -34.28
N ARG A 934 2.40 17.58 -34.28
CA ARG A 934 1.45 18.66 -33.97
C ARG A 934 1.44 19.09 -32.49
N GLY A 935 2.07 18.32 -31.62
CA GLY A 935 2.21 18.63 -30.21
C GLY A 935 3.54 18.14 -29.68
N VAL A 936 3.95 18.68 -28.54
CA VAL A 936 5.17 18.27 -27.82
C VAL A 936 4.86 18.04 -26.36
N ALA A 937 5.56 17.12 -25.71
CA ALA A 937 5.41 16.83 -24.29
C ALA A 937 6.77 16.79 -23.59
N SER A 938 6.81 17.14 -22.30
CA SER A 938 8.04 17.01 -21.52
C SER A 938 8.42 15.54 -21.34
N ASN A 939 9.72 15.25 -21.29
CA ASN A 939 10.20 13.90 -20.96
C ASN A 939 9.74 13.46 -19.57
N SER A 940 9.60 12.14 -19.37
CA SER A 940 9.05 11.56 -18.14
C SER A 940 10.05 11.52 -16.98
N HIS A 941 10.83 10.45 -16.90
CA HIS A 941 11.94 10.22 -15.98
C HIS A 941 13.20 10.01 -16.81
N MET A 942 14.34 10.42 -16.30
CA MET A 942 15.62 10.10 -16.90
C MET A 942 15.97 8.64 -16.55
N VAL A 943 16.30 7.84 -17.55
CA VAL A 943 16.62 6.41 -17.38
C VAL A 943 18.04 6.27 -16.85
N ARG A 944 18.98 6.91 -17.54
CA ARG A 944 20.41 6.90 -17.21
C ARG A 944 21.12 8.12 -17.79
N VAL A 945 22.35 8.32 -17.39
CA VAL A 945 23.27 9.31 -17.96
C VAL A 945 24.52 8.60 -18.44
N ASP A 946 24.85 8.73 -19.72
CA ASP A 946 26.11 8.24 -20.26
C ASP A 946 27.18 9.31 -19.99
N ILE A 947 28.25 8.96 -19.26
CA ILE A 947 29.29 9.88 -18.82
C ILE A 947 30.51 9.78 -19.74
N TYR A 948 30.98 10.94 -20.18
CA TYR A 948 32.19 11.11 -20.97
C TYR A 948 33.18 12.01 -20.24
N ARG A 949 34.48 11.81 -20.50
CA ARG A 949 35.55 12.71 -20.07
C ARG A 949 36.17 13.36 -21.29
N ASN A 950 36.20 14.69 -21.29
CA ASN A 950 36.79 15.52 -22.33
C ASN A 950 37.84 16.47 -21.73
N ALA A 951 38.42 17.36 -22.55
CA ALA A 951 39.43 18.32 -22.09
C ALA A 951 38.92 19.29 -21.00
N LYS A 952 37.60 19.47 -20.85
CA LYS A 952 36.96 20.34 -19.84
C LYS A 952 36.46 19.56 -18.61
N GLY A 953 36.80 18.27 -18.49
CA GLY A 953 36.38 17.40 -17.40
C GLY A 953 35.24 16.45 -17.79
N TYR A 954 34.45 16.01 -16.80
CA TYR A 954 33.34 15.10 -17.05
C TYR A 954 32.08 15.82 -17.54
N ALA A 955 31.39 15.20 -18.51
CA ALA A 955 30.13 15.68 -19.04
C ALA A 955 29.14 14.52 -19.27
N GLY A 956 27.85 14.78 -19.02
CA GLY A 956 26.79 13.78 -19.15
C GLY A 956 25.98 13.92 -20.43
N VAL A 957 25.59 12.78 -21.01
CA VAL A 957 24.55 12.67 -22.03
C VAL A 957 23.31 12.05 -21.36
N PRO A 958 22.21 12.79 -21.16
CA PRO A 958 21.01 12.26 -20.52
C PRO A 958 20.20 11.39 -21.49
N LEU A 959 19.71 10.24 -21.03
CA LEU A 959 18.84 9.36 -21.81
C LEU A 959 17.47 9.20 -21.15
N TYR A 960 16.43 9.33 -21.97
CA TYR A 960 15.02 9.20 -21.59
C TYR A 960 14.37 8.01 -22.31
N PRO A 961 13.20 7.52 -21.85
CA PRO A 961 12.56 6.35 -22.45
C PRO A 961 12.17 6.54 -23.93
N ALA A 962 11.99 7.79 -24.39
CA ALA A 962 11.72 8.11 -25.79
C ALA A 962 12.94 7.84 -26.69
N ASP A 963 14.15 8.05 -26.19
CA ASP A 963 15.40 7.92 -26.95
C ASP A 963 15.69 6.47 -27.34
N PHE A 964 15.32 5.53 -26.47
CA PHE A 964 15.44 4.09 -26.73
C PHE A 964 14.52 3.58 -27.85
N LYS A 965 13.58 4.41 -28.35
CA LYS A 965 12.72 4.09 -29.50
C LYS A 965 13.22 4.66 -30.82
N GLN A 966 14.20 5.55 -30.81
CA GLN A 966 14.73 6.18 -32.02
C GLN A 966 15.66 5.21 -32.78
N ALA A 967 16.30 5.62 -33.87
CA ALA A 967 17.28 4.79 -34.61
C ALA A 967 18.67 4.79 -33.95
N ALA A 968 19.17 5.96 -33.54
CA ALA A 968 20.40 6.13 -32.75
C ALA A 968 20.10 6.54 -31.29
N LEU A 969 21.10 6.49 -30.41
CA LEU A 969 21.03 7.08 -29.06
C LEU A 969 21.58 8.52 -29.11
N PRO A 970 21.13 9.43 -28.22
CA PRO A 970 21.65 10.80 -28.16
C PRO A 970 23.17 10.83 -27.98
N ASN A 971 23.83 11.82 -28.58
CA ASN A 971 25.29 11.96 -28.57
C ASN A 971 25.75 13.39 -28.30
N ARG A 972 24.92 14.20 -27.61
CA ARG A 972 25.26 15.57 -27.22
C ARG A 972 25.43 15.66 -25.72
N VAL A 973 26.56 16.21 -25.27
CA VAL A 973 26.86 16.40 -23.85
C VAL A 973 26.24 17.69 -23.33
N ILE A 974 25.75 17.66 -22.10
CA ILE A 974 25.11 18.83 -21.47
C ILE A 974 26.10 20.00 -21.47
N THR A 975 25.70 21.09 -22.12
CA THR A 975 26.46 22.34 -22.11
C THR A 975 25.72 23.37 -21.28
N ALA A 976 26.34 23.83 -20.20
CA ALA A 976 25.68 24.65 -19.19
C ALA A 976 25.05 25.92 -19.78
N ARG A 977 23.79 26.16 -19.40
CA ARG A 977 22.97 27.33 -19.76
C ARG A 977 22.77 27.54 -21.26
N LYS A 978 23.00 26.51 -22.08
CA LYS A 978 22.77 26.54 -23.53
C LYS A 978 21.56 25.69 -23.94
N PRO A 979 20.83 26.09 -24.99
CA PRO A 979 19.78 25.25 -25.58
C PRO A 979 20.39 23.97 -26.17
N HIS A 980 19.54 22.95 -26.34
CA HIS A 980 19.99 21.58 -26.67
C HIS A 980 20.67 21.45 -28.05
N ASP A 981 20.24 22.25 -29.02
CA ASP A 981 20.86 22.35 -30.35
C ASP A 981 22.31 22.88 -30.30
N GLN A 982 22.65 23.66 -29.28
CA GLN A 982 23.98 24.19 -29.02
C GLN A 982 24.82 23.33 -28.07
N TRP A 983 24.31 22.17 -27.64
CA TRP A 983 25.10 21.21 -26.87
C TRP A 983 26.17 20.57 -27.73
N GLN A 984 27.37 20.42 -27.18
CA GLN A 984 28.53 19.86 -27.88
C GLN A 984 28.29 18.39 -28.27
N LEU A 985 28.67 18.02 -29.50
CA LEU A 985 28.66 16.62 -29.93
C LEU A 985 29.80 15.85 -29.26
N VAL A 986 29.54 14.59 -28.92
CA VAL A 986 30.58 13.63 -28.55
C VAL A 986 31.43 13.32 -29.80
N THR A 987 32.74 13.43 -29.64
CA THR A 987 33.78 13.17 -30.65
C THR A 987 34.56 11.89 -30.32
N ALA A 988 35.42 11.43 -31.23
CA ALA A 988 36.27 10.26 -30.99
C ALA A 988 37.30 10.47 -29.85
N ASN A 989 37.62 11.73 -29.52
CA ASN A 989 38.55 12.08 -28.44
C ASN A 989 37.89 12.06 -27.06
N ASP A 990 36.55 12.00 -26.99
CA ASP A 990 35.82 11.98 -25.73
C ASP A 990 35.74 10.54 -25.20
N ALA A 991 36.46 10.27 -24.11
CA ALA A 991 36.51 8.94 -23.53
C ALA A 991 35.20 8.63 -22.80
N PHE A 992 34.50 7.55 -23.20
CA PHE A 992 33.36 7.03 -22.46
C PHE A 992 33.82 6.40 -21.14
N ILE A 993 33.18 6.78 -20.03
CA ILE A 993 33.55 6.33 -18.69
C ILE A 993 32.59 5.24 -18.19
N CYS A 994 31.30 5.58 -18.09
CA CYS A 994 30.27 4.67 -17.59
C CYS A 994 28.86 5.16 -17.94
N ALA A 995 27.85 4.33 -17.71
CA ALA A 995 26.45 4.72 -17.74
C ALA A 995 25.89 4.66 -16.32
N LEU A 996 25.43 5.81 -15.80
CA LEU A 996 24.92 5.95 -14.44
C LEU A 996 23.39 5.91 -14.43
N TYR A 997 22.84 4.96 -13.68
CA TYR A 997 21.43 4.87 -13.33
C TYR A 997 21.20 5.43 -11.92
N PRO A 998 19.98 5.90 -11.60
CA PRO A 998 19.64 6.28 -10.23
C PRO A 998 19.95 5.15 -9.24
N ASP A 999 20.57 5.52 -8.12
CA ASP A 999 21.02 4.63 -7.06
C ASP A 999 22.16 3.66 -7.47
N ASP A 1000 22.93 3.99 -8.51
CA ASP A 1000 24.23 3.35 -8.76
C ASP A 1000 25.28 3.81 -7.75
N SER A 1001 26.06 2.86 -7.22
CA SER A 1001 27.15 3.14 -6.28
C SER A 1001 28.32 3.75 -7.03
N VAL A 1002 28.82 4.88 -6.53
CA VAL A 1002 29.93 5.60 -7.14
C VAL A 1002 30.97 6.01 -6.09
N HIS A 1003 32.20 6.17 -6.55
CA HIS A 1003 33.26 6.85 -5.80
C HIS A 1003 33.58 8.16 -6.52
N ILE A 1004 33.69 9.25 -5.77
CA ILE A 1004 34.00 10.57 -6.30
C ILE A 1004 35.16 11.21 -5.54
N GLU A 1005 36.01 11.93 -6.26
CA GLU A 1005 37.09 12.74 -5.69
C GLU A 1005 37.08 14.13 -6.32
N ARG A 1006 37.42 15.13 -5.51
CA ARG A 1006 37.47 16.53 -5.90
C ARG A 1006 38.50 17.29 -5.07
N GLN A 1007 39.33 18.10 -5.73
CA GLN A 1007 40.30 18.98 -5.07
C GLN A 1007 39.67 19.92 -4.03
N HIS A 1008 38.54 20.54 -4.38
CA HIS A 1008 37.83 21.43 -3.47
C HIS A 1008 36.81 20.64 -2.64
N PRO A 1009 36.76 20.84 -1.31
CA PRO A 1009 35.91 20.05 -0.44
C PRO A 1009 34.43 20.05 -0.86
N ILE A 1010 33.81 18.89 -0.71
CA ILE A 1010 32.39 18.64 -0.91
C ILE A 1010 31.72 18.81 0.45
N ARG A 1011 30.81 19.77 0.54
CA ARG A 1011 30.05 20.03 1.76
C ARG A 1011 28.91 19.03 1.94
N LEU A 1012 28.93 18.29 3.04
CA LEU A 1012 27.88 17.37 3.47
C LEU A 1012 26.99 18.10 4.46
N LYS A 1013 25.67 18.05 4.27
CA LYS A 1013 24.70 18.74 5.12
C LYS A 1013 23.71 17.74 5.70
N TYR A 1014 23.72 17.59 7.02
CA TYR A 1014 22.90 16.63 7.73
C TYR A 1014 21.57 17.25 8.21
N PRO A 1015 20.51 16.45 8.44
CA PRO A 1015 19.21 16.91 8.89
C PRO A 1015 19.18 17.65 10.23
N ASP A 1016 20.12 17.34 11.12
CA ASP A 1016 20.30 17.97 12.43
C ASP A 1016 21.00 19.33 12.38
N GLY A 1017 21.44 19.76 11.18
CA GLY A 1017 22.13 21.03 10.96
C GLY A 1017 23.65 20.91 10.94
N HIS A 1018 24.22 19.75 11.29
CA HIS A 1018 25.66 19.49 11.21
C HIS A 1018 26.17 19.57 9.76
N THR A 1019 27.43 19.98 9.58
CA THR A 1019 28.07 20.00 8.27
C THR A 1019 29.51 19.50 8.30
N ASP A 1020 29.83 18.61 7.38
CA ASP A 1020 31.19 18.11 7.15
C ASP A 1020 31.71 18.53 5.78
N GLU A 1021 33.03 18.44 5.60
CA GLU A 1021 33.70 18.69 4.33
C GLU A 1021 34.66 17.54 4.01
N VAL A 1022 34.50 16.95 2.81
CA VAL A 1022 35.31 15.80 2.36
C VAL A 1022 35.79 16.01 0.93
N THR A 1023 36.99 15.52 0.60
CA THR A 1023 37.54 15.57 -0.78
C THR A 1023 37.39 14.26 -1.53
N SER A 1024 37.14 13.14 -0.83
CA SER A 1024 36.89 11.81 -1.39
C SER A 1024 35.71 11.17 -0.68
N LEU A 1025 34.79 10.56 -1.43
CA LEU A 1025 33.57 9.99 -0.87
C LEU A 1025 32.96 8.87 -1.72
N ASP A 1026 32.53 7.82 -1.04
CA ASP A 1026 31.64 6.81 -1.59
C ASP A 1026 30.16 7.20 -1.38
N CYS A 1027 29.40 7.23 -2.46
CA CYS A 1027 28.00 7.65 -2.42
C CYS A 1027 27.17 6.98 -3.52
N TYR A 1028 25.92 7.40 -3.66
CA TYR A 1028 25.03 6.95 -4.73
C TYR A 1028 24.66 8.07 -5.68
N PHE A 1029 24.64 7.77 -6.98
CA PHE A 1029 24.16 8.70 -7.99
C PHE A 1029 22.65 8.95 -7.81
N GLY A 1030 22.25 10.22 -7.70
CA GLY A 1030 20.85 10.61 -7.58
C GLY A 1030 20.22 11.02 -8.91
N LYS A 1031 20.72 12.11 -9.49
CA LYS A 1031 20.23 12.69 -10.75
C LYS A 1031 21.24 13.70 -11.31
N ILE A 1032 21.15 14.00 -12.60
CA ILE A 1032 21.87 15.13 -13.22
C ILE A 1032 20.89 16.27 -13.55
N ASN A 1033 21.36 17.49 -13.41
CA ASN A 1033 20.68 18.71 -13.83
C ASN A 1033 21.14 19.08 -15.24
N ILE A 1034 20.23 18.97 -16.21
CA ILE A 1034 20.49 19.26 -17.62
C ILE A 1034 20.73 20.74 -17.92
N SER A 1035 20.43 21.64 -16.99
CA SER A 1035 20.63 23.08 -17.20
C SER A 1035 22.07 23.51 -17.00
N ASN A 1036 22.85 22.79 -16.19
CA ASN A 1036 24.19 23.21 -15.76
C ASN A 1036 25.20 22.07 -15.61
N ASN A 1037 24.88 20.84 -16.04
CA ASN A 1037 25.76 19.68 -15.93
C ASN A 1037 26.19 19.38 -14.47
N SER A 1038 25.32 19.67 -13.50
CA SER A 1038 25.57 19.37 -12.08
C SER A 1038 24.84 18.10 -11.64
N VAL A 1039 25.41 17.37 -10.69
CA VAL A 1039 24.91 16.09 -10.20
C VAL A 1039 24.49 16.20 -8.75
N THR A 1040 23.38 15.52 -8.43
CA THR A 1040 22.97 15.24 -7.05
C THR A 1040 23.46 13.85 -6.66
N PHE A 1041 24.18 13.75 -5.55
CA PHE A 1041 24.56 12.47 -4.93
C PHE A 1041 23.80 12.27 -3.63
N LYS A 1042 23.68 11.02 -3.18
CA LYS A 1042 23.00 10.63 -1.95
C LYS A 1042 23.96 9.85 -1.05
N ALA A 1043 23.86 10.07 0.26
CA ALA A 1043 24.53 9.22 1.23
C ALA A 1043 24.13 7.75 1.06
N HIS A 1044 25.03 6.83 1.41
CA HIS A 1044 24.72 5.40 1.35
C HIS A 1044 23.59 5.02 2.28
N ASP A 1045 23.61 5.53 3.50
CA ASP A 1045 22.67 5.22 4.56
C ASP A 1045 21.45 6.16 4.61
N GLY A 1046 21.44 7.21 3.79
CA GLY A 1046 20.37 8.22 3.74
C GLY A 1046 20.57 9.43 4.67
N SER A 1047 21.72 9.54 5.35
CA SER A 1047 22.03 10.61 6.30
C SER A 1047 22.11 12.01 5.68
N TYR A 1048 22.45 12.16 4.40
CA TYR A 1048 22.49 13.46 3.72
C TYR A 1048 22.25 13.36 2.20
N VAL A 1049 22.05 14.51 1.57
CA VAL A 1049 21.95 14.67 0.11
C VAL A 1049 22.88 15.80 -0.35
N ILE A 1050 23.78 15.48 -1.29
CA ILE A 1050 24.71 16.45 -1.88
C ILE A 1050 24.08 16.98 -3.15
N GLN A 1051 23.81 18.28 -3.19
CA GLN A 1051 23.14 18.91 -4.32
C GLN A 1051 24.10 19.71 -5.19
N GLU A 1052 23.85 19.67 -6.50
CA GLU A 1052 24.48 20.53 -7.50
C GLU A 1052 26.01 20.50 -7.60
N VAL A 1053 26.63 19.34 -7.41
CA VAL A 1053 28.08 19.16 -7.67
C VAL A 1053 28.35 19.27 -9.17
N ALA A 1054 29.13 20.25 -9.60
CA ALA A 1054 29.49 20.39 -11.01
C ALA A 1054 30.29 19.16 -11.48
N LEU A 1055 29.75 18.44 -12.46
CA LEU A 1055 30.35 17.18 -12.92
C LEU A 1055 31.78 17.38 -13.47
N SER A 1056 32.02 18.52 -14.13
CA SER A 1056 33.34 18.92 -14.64
C SER A 1056 34.37 19.22 -13.56
N SER A 1057 33.94 19.44 -12.31
CA SER A 1057 34.85 19.73 -11.19
C SER A 1057 35.35 18.48 -10.48
N LEU A 1058 34.88 17.28 -10.84
CA LEU A 1058 35.37 16.03 -10.27
C LEU A 1058 36.69 15.62 -10.93
N ASP A 1059 37.64 15.17 -10.12
CA ASP A 1059 38.90 14.58 -10.58
C ASP A 1059 38.69 13.10 -10.96
N THR A 1060 37.98 12.39 -10.08
CA THR A 1060 37.66 10.96 -10.20
C THR A 1060 36.16 10.74 -10.09
N LEU A 1061 35.63 9.93 -11.01
CA LEU A 1061 34.28 9.38 -10.93
C LEU A 1061 34.33 7.93 -11.37
N GLN A 1062 34.06 7.01 -10.44
CA GLN A 1062 34.13 5.58 -10.68
C GLN A 1062 32.80 4.90 -10.32
N LEU A 1063 32.33 3.99 -11.18
CA LEU A 1063 31.13 3.20 -10.96
C LEU A 1063 31.48 1.88 -10.27
N TYR A 1064 30.71 1.52 -9.25
CA TYR A 1064 30.84 0.26 -8.52
C TYR A 1064 29.55 -0.55 -8.59
N GLN A 1065 29.71 -1.87 -8.72
CA GLN A 1065 28.63 -2.83 -8.48
C GLN A 1065 28.77 -3.38 -7.07
N GLN A 1066 27.66 -3.44 -6.34
CA GLN A 1066 27.63 -3.96 -4.98
C GLN A 1066 26.88 -5.29 -4.91
N ASP A 1067 27.40 -6.24 -4.14
CA ASP A 1067 26.69 -7.48 -3.79
C ASP A 1067 25.83 -7.32 -2.52
N TYR A 1068 25.10 -8.37 -2.13
CA TYR A 1068 24.27 -8.35 -0.93
C TYR A 1068 25.06 -8.47 0.39
N LEU A 1069 26.38 -8.75 0.32
CA LEU A 1069 27.31 -8.70 1.45
C LEU A 1069 27.93 -7.30 1.62
N GLY A 1070 27.62 -6.38 0.69
CA GLY A 1070 28.12 -5.02 0.69
C GLY A 1070 29.50 -4.87 0.04
N ASN A 1071 30.05 -5.92 -0.55
CA ASN A 1071 31.32 -5.84 -1.28
C ASN A 1071 31.12 -5.05 -2.57
N ARG A 1072 32.03 -4.10 -2.84
CA ARG A 1072 32.00 -3.22 -4.01
C ARG A 1072 33.07 -3.64 -5.00
N HIS A 1073 32.66 -3.82 -6.26
CA HIS A 1073 33.53 -4.17 -7.38
C HIS A 1073 33.52 -3.06 -8.41
N LEU A 1074 34.69 -2.54 -8.77
CA LEU A 1074 34.83 -1.48 -9.77
C LEU A 1074 34.36 -1.99 -11.14
N VAL A 1075 33.46 -1.23 -11.78
CA VAL A 1075 32.93 -1.54 -13.11
C VAL A 1075 33.69 -0.74 -14.15
N ARG A 1076 34.50 -1.42 -14.98
CA ARG A 1076 35.20 -0.80 -16.12
C ARG A 1076 34.43 -1.06 -17.41
N SER A 1077 33.67 -0.08 -17.87
CA SER A 1077 32.93 -0.17 -19.14
C SER A 1077 33.82 0.29 -20.30
N LYS A 1078 34.28 -0.66 -21.13
CA LYS A 1078 35.13 -0.33 -22.29
C LYS A 1078 34.38 0.30 -23.47
N ARG A 1079 33.05 0.16 -23.52
CA ARG A 1079 32.20 0.64 -24.62
C ARG A 1079 30.86 1.13 -24.10
N ARG A 1080 30.30 2.12 -24.79
CA ARG A 1080 28.93 2.58 -24.58
C ARG A 1080 27.95 1.44 -24.86
N ALA A 1081 27.01 1.19 -23.94
CA ALA A 1081 26.04 0.10 -24.12
C ALA A 1081 24.97 0.46 -25.16
N ASP A 1082 24.88 -0.35 -26.21
CA ASP A 1082 23.88 -0.25 -27.28
C ASP A 1082 22.45 -0.64 -26.84
N LYS A 1083 21.47 -0.37 -27.71
CA LYS A 1083 20.03 -0.60 -27.47
C LYS A 1083 19.71 -2.05 -27.12
N THR A 1084 20.33 -3.01 -27.81
CA THR A 1084 20.13 -4.45 -27.64
C THR A 1084 20.68 -4.95 -26.31
N SER A 1085 21.87 -4.49 -25.92
CA SER A 1085 22.52 -4.87 -24.65
C SER A 1085 21.75 -4.38 -23.41
N ALA A 1086 21.02 -3.26 -23.52
CA ALA A 1086 20.15 -2.74 -22.46
C ALA A 1086 18.81 -3.51 -22.33
N MET A 1087 18.31 -4.10 -23.42
CA MET A 1087 17.05 -4.86 -23.44
C MET A 1087 17.21 -6.30 -22.91
N VAL A 1088 18.40 -6.91 -23.01
CA VAL A 1088 18.63 -8.30 -22.55
C VAL A 1088 18.68 -8.42 -21.02
N LYS A 1089 19.15 -7.39 -20.29
CA LYS A 1089 19.18 -7.38 -18.81
C LYS A 1089 17.82 -7.14 -18.14
N THR A 1090 16.76 -6.84 -18.90
CA THR A 1090 15.42 -6.51 -18.39
C THR A 1090 14.38 -7.62 -18.59
N ARG A 1091 14.74 -8.76 -19.20
CA ARG A 1091 13.87 -9.93 -19.32
C ARG A 1091 14.09 -10.94 -18.22
#